data_AF-A0A7R9INS4-F1
#
_entry.id   AF-A0A7R9INS4-F1
#
_cell.length_a   1.000
_cell.length_b   1.000
_cell.length_c   1.000
_cell.angle_alpha   90.00
_cell.angle_beta   90.00
_cell.angle_gamma   90.00
#
_symmetry.space_group_name_H-M   'P 1'
#
loop_
_entity.id
_entity.type
_entity.pdbx_description
1 polymer ?
#
loop_
_entity_poly.entity_id
_entity_poly.type
_entity_poly.pdbx_seq_one_letter_code
_entity_poly.pdbx_strand_id
1 'polypeptide(L)'
;MKVILLCVLLTHPVLLLDSPVTMLPVAGDTVEAAVKELEVTSGQTLKKQILVTEREPLHCTEECPSLVKLVKENREHLINENLGITRSAAAFIRLLNAARGAKKEEIVKVLKSSKNKEIISQLYDLAGATQTQEAHDAVMKVLHLDFEYDLDQNERYFWALSLGSHPKLSVIKDVLKLSEKEHPSEKLAETLVLTVSAMTNRFRRQPGNSKHKIVSDVQSSLESGISACKSEECKQKYLRAFKNLALEDTIPTLLKYAINGTKKTSVAAMKAIRALPVAMWDDTVKKAAERIYFQVGRRYDSSSRTLSLDILLESSPSKALLRDLLLSLTSTDPAYEVKQYLVQRLRQLGERDLLLNNTVREIVREEKMLNTYHIQAQRGLTTAFTRSFLNHPSLNGSLVSIQEVSSGLLKRGIVDIVIDRAGQSQEIFSLGLFTGGLGSFLSSDEESADPDEPEESATAGMEVTALGVQVRPFVFFSGQGELMGHVWSGTGSEKTPAFQTIALLQDHLEYLPLQTGFIAELSLIGAVSFDLSGQIQLSLWNKNAHSLVEKNAGIALQGLIKVDTSFVRSQVEFNLATEVKLNLVSDIDFYGNLALCLQLKQPDSVVRHNIYKVERIPGSKHRLRKSKYKTIPVPGRTYALNRKNNEMCNKCILDVESFHMSFSLLDFCIEEGHRDTPSLMDRSLFWAGFETHCLCQVLRGAANSGTTLGRIYSSYATASQSHLIQPHLHHWCHTGKNGWLDNGRRLFFPPEVNPKVFPEVDSGVSTELFGVLWCISSLVTGFVDSMDGTCKNLADVKHGN
;
A
#
# COMPACT_ATOMS: atom_id res chain seq x y z
N MET A 1 10.30 4.63 -8.28
CA MET A 1 10.90 5.01 -6.97
C MET A 1 12.16 5.86 -7.21
N LYS A 2 12.20 7.18 -6.94
CA LYS A 2 13.48 7.93 -7.03
C LYS A 2 14.47 7.39 -5.99
N VAL A 3 15.72 7.19 -6.38
CA VAL A 3 16.85 6.97 -5.47
C VAL A 3 16.83 8.03 -4.37
N ILE A 4 17.05 7.64 -3.11
CA ILE A 4 17.36 8.61 -2.05
C ILE A 4 18.74 9.11 -2.42
N LEU A 5 18.85 10.35 -2.93
CA LEU A 5 20.07 10.86 -3.56
C LEU A 5 21.15 11.15 -2.50
N LEU A 6 21.75 10.08 -1.99
CA LEU A 6 22.78 10.08 -0.97
C LEU A 6 24.10 10.45 -1.63
N CYS A 7 24.31 11.75 -1.77
CA CYS A 7 25.52 12.31 -2.36
C CYS A 7 26.73 12.03 -1.45
N VAL A 8 27.50 11.00 -1.79
CA VAL A 8 28.81 10.73 -1.20
C VAL A 8 29.83 11.66 -1.86
N LEU A 9 30.04 12.83 -1.26
CA LEU A 9 31.02 13.79 -1.73
C LEU A 9 32.42 13.40 -1.24
N LEU A 10 33.35 13.26 -2.18
CA LEU A 10 34.76 12.94 -1.95
C LEU A 10 35.62 13.93 -2.73
N THR A 11 36.77 14.28 -2.18
CA THR A 11 37.77 15.15 -2.82
C THR A 11 39.15 14.54 -2.61
N HIS A 12 40.00 14.60 -3.64
CA HIS A 12 41.36 14.07 -3.60
C HIS A 12 42.34 15.11 -4.19
N PRO A 13 42.77 16.10 -3.39
CA PRO A 13 43.73 17.09 -3.85
C PRO A 13 45.13 16.49 -3.92
N VAL A 14 45.66 16.34 -5.14
CA VAL A 14 47.07 16.03 -5.37
C VAL A 14 47.83 17.35 -5.52
N LEU A 15 48.75 17.62 -4.60
CA LEU A 15 49.64 18.78 -4.65
C LEU A 15 51.05 18.28 -4.95
N LEU A 16 51.60 18.72 -6.10
CA LEU A 16 53.02 18.60 -6.37
C LEU A 16 53.77 19.61 -5.49
N LEU A 17 54.85 19.17 -4.87
CA LEU A 17 55.80 20.01 -4.17
C LEU A 17 57.09 20.01 -4.99
N ASP A 18 57.60 21.19 -5.37
CA ASP A 18 58.70 21.35 -6.33
C ASP A 18 60.09 21.02 -5.75
N SER A 19 60.20 19.90 -5.05
CA SER A 19 61.46 19.29 -4.60
C SER A 19 61.95 18.27 -5.64
N PRO A 20 62.98 18.58 -6.45
CA PRO A 20 63.46 17.65 -7.48
C PRO A 20 64.17 16.45 -6.87
N VAL A 21 63.53 15.28 -6.90
CA VAL A 21 64.11 14.02 -6.44
C VAL A 21 64.91 13.38 -7.59
N THR A 22 66.24 13.41 -7.48
CA THR A 22 67.14 12.77 -8.46
C THR A 22 67.19 11.26 -8.26
N MET A 23 66.30 10.54 -8.94
CA MET A 23 66.31 9.07 -9.05
C MET A 23 67.34 8.62 -10.09
N LEU A 24 68.12 7.58 -9.79
CA LEU A 24 68.96 6.91 -10.79
C LEU A 24 68.08 6.02 -11.70
N PRO A 25 68.22 6.11 -13.04
CA PRO A 25 67.48 5.24 -13.96
C PRO A 25 68.04 3.81 -13.93
N VAL A 26 67.14 2.82 -13.99
CA VAL A 26 67.44 1.38 -14.08
C VAL A 26 67.19 0.93 -15.53
N ALA A 27 68.04 0.06 -16.08
CA ALA A 27 68.16 -0.13 -17.52
C ALA A 27 68.05 -1.61 -17.93
N GLY A 28 66.83 -2.03 -18.29
CA GLY A 28 66.54 -3.38 -18.79
C GLY A 28 65.74 -3.39 -20.10
N ASP A 29 65.92 -4.44 -20.91
CA ASP A 29 65.33 -4.57 -22.25
C ASP A 29 63.79 -4.65 -22.27
N THR A 30 63.17 -5.02 -21.14
CA THR A 30 61.71 -4.92 -20.91
C THR A 30 61.41 -4.38 -19.52
N VAL A 31 60.17 -3.94 -19.31
CA VAL A 31 59.70 -3.47 -17.98
C VAL A 31 59.84 -4.57 -16.93
N GLU A 32 59.57 -5.83 -17.27
CA GLU A 32 59.75 -6.97 -16.37
C GLU A 32 61.22 -7.27 -16.06
N ALA A 33 62.15 -6.97 -16.99
CA ALA A 33 63.59 -7.07 -16.73
C ALA A 33 64.06 -5.97 -15.77
N ALA A 34 63.67 -4.72 -16.03
CA ALA A 34 64.00 -3.57 -15.17
C ALA A 34 63.36 -3.71 -13.76
N VAL A 35 62.16 -4.28 -13.65
CA VAL A 35 61.53 -4.58 -12.35
C VAL A 35 62.30 -5.66 -11.59
N LYS A 36 62.81 -6.71 -12.25
CA LYS A 36 63.66 -7.73 -11.58
C LYS A 36 65.01 -7.18 -11.15
N GLU A 37 65.62 -6.30 -11.94
CA GLU A 37 66.83 -5.58 -11.54
C GLU A 37 66.54 -4.71 -10.30
N LEU A 38 65.40 -4.00 -10.27
CA LEU A 38 64.90 -3.31 -9.08
C LEU A 38 64.66 -4.22 -7.88
N GLU A 39 64.09 -5.42 -8.04
CA GLU A 39 63.96 -6.41 -6.95
C GLU A 39 65.34 -6.78 -6.37
N VAL A 40 66.32 -7.08 -7.23
CA VAL A 40 67.70 -7.41 -6.83
C VAL A 40 68.41 -6.24 -6.15
N THR A 41 68.29 -5.03 -6.68
CA THR A 41 68.97 -3.82 -6.15
C THR A 41 68.30 -3.29 -4.88
N SER A 42 67.00 -3.44 -4.71
CA SER A 42 66.26 -2.97 -3.51
C SER A 42 66.12 -4.02 -2.41
N GLY A 43 66.33 -5.31 -2.72
CA GLY A 43 66.06 -6.42 -1.81
C GLY A 43 64.58 -6.68 -1.54
N GLN A 44 63.67 -6.08 -2.32
CA GLN A 44 62.21 -6.23 -2.17
C GLN A 44 61.65 -7.19 -3.23
N THR A 45 60.47 -7.77 -2.97
CA THR A 45 59.75 -8.60 -3.95
C THR A 45 58.52 -7.87 -4.46
N LEU A 46 58.44 -7.66 -5.78
CA LEU A 46 57.48 -6.79 -6.45
C LEU A 46 56.48 -7.64 -7.24
N LYS A 47 55.29 -7.84 -6.67
CA LYS A 47 54.21 -8.61 -7.31
C LYS A 47 53.30 -7.71 -8.14
N LYS A 48 53.08 -8.08 -9.41
CA LYS A 48 52.08 -7.46 -10.28
C LYS A 48 50.68 -7.69 -9.70
N GLN A 49 50.05 -6.63 -9.19
CA GLN A 49 48.69 -6.63 -8.66
C GLN A 49 47.74 -5.89 -9.63
N ILE A 50 46.45 -6.22 -9.58
CA ILE A 50 45.40 -5.56 -10.37
C ILE A 50 44.96 -4.28 -9.63
N LEU A 51 44.79 -3.17 -10.35
CA LEU A 51 44.39 -1.87 -9.78
C LEU A 51 42.88 -1.76 -9.48
N VAL A 52 42.13 -2.86 -9.57
CA VAL A 52 40.70 -2.91 -9.21
C VAL A 52 40.60 -3.02 -7.69
N THR A 53 39.74 -2.19 -7.09
CA THR A 53 39.48 -2.21 -5.65
C THR A 53 38.78 -3.50 -5.23
N GLU A 54 39.53 -4.43 -4.63
CA GLU A 54 38.98 -5.64 -4.02
C GLU A 54 38.42 -5.37 -2.61
N ARG A 55 37.41 -6.14 -2.20
CA ARG A 55 36.83 -6.04 -0.86
C ARG A 55 37.70 -6.78 0.15
N GLU A 56 38.31 -6.05 1.09
CA GLU A 56 38.90 -6.66 2.29
C GLU A 56 37.84 -7.54 3.00
N PRO A 57 38.11 -8.84 3.26
CA PRO A 57 37.14 -9.72 3.88
C PRO A 57 36.92 -9.33 5.34
N LEU A 58 35.81 -8.62 5.60
CA LEU A 58 35.39 -8.16 6.92
C LEU A 58 35.21 -9.34 7.88
N HIS A 59 36.27 -9.68 8.62
CA HIS A 59 36.16 -10.50 9.82
C HIS A 59 35.27 -9.78 10.85
N CYS A 60 34.36 -10.51 11.48
CA CYS A 60 33.64 -10.06 12.66
C CYS A 60 34.61 -9.95 13.84
N THR A 61 35.28 -8.80 13.98
CA THR A 61 36.29 -8.53 15.02
C THR A 61 35.71 -8.21 16.40
N GLU A 62 34.42 -7.86 16.47
CA GLU A 62 33.63 -7.75 17.70
C GLU A 62 32.41 -8.69 17.57
N GLU A 63 31.96 -9.31 18.67
CA GLU A 63 31.01 -10.45 18.68
C GLU A 63 29.78 -10.27 17.76
N CYS A 64 29.84 -10.80 16.55
CA CYS A 64 28.66 -10.90 15.68
C CYS A 64 27.68 -11.91 16.30
N PRO A 65 26.48 -11.49 16.75
CA PRO A 65 25.57 -12.36 17.48
C PRO A 65 24.95 -13.40 16.54
N SER A 66 24.96 -14.66 16.97
CA SER A 66 24.37 -15.77 16.22
C SER A 66 22.86 -15.59 16.02
N LEU A 67 22.31 -16.22 14.98
CA LEU A 67 20.87 -16.15 14.69
C LEU A 67 20.05 -16.68 15.88
N VAL A 68 20.54 -17.75 16.52
CA VAL A 68 19.92 -18.32 17.74
C VAL A 68 19.88 -17.29 18.89
N LYS A 69 20.92 -16.45 19.05
CA LYS A 69 20.97 -15.40 20.08
C LYS A 69 19.98 -14.28 19.75
N LEU A 70 19.98 -13.77 18.53
CA LEU A 70 19.08 -12.69 18.10
C LEU A 70 17.60 -13.09 18.13
N VAL A 71 17.26 -14.33 17.72
CA VAL A 71 15.88 -14.83 17.80
C VAL A 71 15.40 -14.89 19.25
N LYS A 72 16.26 -15.31 20.19
CA LYS A 72 15.95 -15.29 21.62
C LYS A 72 15.74 -13.86 22.13
N GLU A 73 16.57 -12.91 21.71
CA GLU A 73 16.52 -11.50 22.13
C GLU A 73 15.30 -10.73 21.58
N ASN A 74 14.76 -11.13 20.41
CA ASN A 74 13.66 -10.43 19.75
C ASN A 74 12.32 -11.21 19.75
N ARG A 75 12.24 -12.39 20.38
CA ARG A 75 11.04 -13.28 20.36
C ARG A 75 9.74 -12.57 20.72
N GLU A 76 9.73 -11.73 21.76
CA GLU A 76 8.55 -10.99 22.22
C GLU A 76 7.89 -10.19 21.08
N HIS A 77 8.70 -9.56 20.23
CA HIS A 77 8.25 -8.71 19.12
C HIS A 77 7.81 -9.51 17.88
N LEU A 78 7.89 -10.84 17.92
CA LEU A 78 7.47 -11.76 16.85
C LEU A 78 6.23 -12.58 17.21
N ILE A 79 5.68 -12.45 18.42
CA ILE A 79 4.42 -13.10 18.81
C ILE A 79 3.26 -12.51 17.98
N ASN A 80 2.25 -13.33 17.64
CA ASN A 80 1.09 -12.94 16.83
C ASN A 80 0.43 -11.61 17.28
N GLU A 81 0.29 -11.40 18.59
CA GLU A 81 -0.26 -10.17 19.20
C GLU A 81 0.52 -8.89 18.85
N ASN A 82 1.81 -9.01 18.54
CA ASN A 82 2.70 -7.88 18.21
C ASN A 82 2.85 -7.65 16.69
N LEU A 83 2.13 -8.40 15.85
CA LEU A 83 2.08 -8.14 14.41
C LEU A 83 1.31 -6.84 14.09
N GLY A 84 1.63 -6.23 12.95
CA GLY A 84 1.08 -4.91 12.60
C GLY A 84 1.75 -3.72 13.31
N ILE A 85 2.79 -3.95 14.13
CA ILE A 85 3.49 -2.95 14.95
C ILE A 85 4.93 -2.71 14.45
N THR A 86 5.46 -1.48 14.55
CA THR A 86 6.83 -1.16 14.07
C THR A 86 7.93 -1.97 14.74
N ARG A 87 7.74 -2.41 15.99
CA ARG A 87 8.69 -3.25 16.72
C ARG A 87 8.91 -4.60 16.02
N SER A 88 7.84 -5.20 15.49
CA SER A 88 7.89 -6.48 14.78
C SER A 88 8.68 -6.36 13.47
N ALA A 89 8.39 -5.34 12.66
CA ALA A 89 9.16 -5.07 11.44
C ALA A 89 10.64 -4.72 11.71
N ALA A 90 10.91 -3.95 12.77
CA ALA A 90 12.29 -3.61 13.15
C ALA A 90 13.08 -4.83 13.70
N ALA A 91 12.42 -5.73 14.42
CA ALA A 91 13.00 -7.01 14.83
C ALA A 91 13.33 -7.89 13.62
N PHE A 92 12.43 -7.99 12.65
CA PHE A 92 12.60 -8.75 11.42
C PHE A 92 13.81 -8.30 10.60
N ILE A 93 14.01 -6.99 10.40
CA ILE A 93 15.18 -6.43 9.69
C ILE A 93 16.50 -6.83 10.36
N ARG A 94 16.57 -6.79 11.70
CA ARG A 94 17.75 -7.22 12.46
C ARG A 94 18.05 -8.71 12.26
N LEU A 95 17.01 -9.54 12.27
CA LEU A 95 17.12 -10.99 12.08
C LEU A 95 17.51 -11.37 10.65
N LEU A 96 16.98 -10.67 9.65
CA LEU A 96 17.24 -10.92 8.23
C LEU A 96 18.74 -10.85 7.89
N ASN A 97 19.44 -9.84 8.42
CA ASN A 97 20.87 -9.66 8.19
C ASN A 97 21.71 -10.81 8.77
N ALA A 98 21.34 -11.34 9.95
CA ALA A 98 22.01 -12.51 10.52
C ALA A 98 21.63 -13.81 9.79
N ALA A 99 20.35 -13.98 9.44
CA ALA A 99 19.85 -15.16 8.75
C ALA A 99 20.44 -15.33 7.34
N ARG A 100 20.79 -14.22 6.67
CA ARG A 100 21.53 -14.22 5.40
C ARG A 100 22.97 -14.77 5.50
N GLY A 101 23.60 -14.66 6.68
CA GLY A 101 24.92 -15.24 6.96
C GLY A 101 24.89 -16.58 7.69
N ALA A 102 23.71 -17.07 8.08
CA ALA A 102 23.56 -18.29 8.88
C ALA A 102 23.70 -19.56 8.02
N LYS A 103 24.25 -20.62 8.62
CA LYS A 103 24.35 -21.94 7.98
C LYS A 103 23.04 -22.72 8.10
N LYS A 104 22.81 -23.64 7.16
CA LYS A 104 21.65 -24.56 7.10
C LYS A 104 21.35 -25.21 8.46
N GLU A 105 22.37 -25.66 9.17
CA GLU A 105 22.26 -26.33 10.48
C GLU A 105 21.75 -25.39 11.58
N GLU A 106 22.14 -24.12 11.53
CA GLU A 106 21.68 -23.11 12.49
C GLU A 106 20.21 -22.74 12.23
N ILE A 107 19.82 -22.58 10.97
CA ILE A 107 18.44 -22.29 10.58
C ILE A 107 17.52 -23.47 10.96
N VAL A 108 17.92 -24.72 10.69
CA VAL A 108 17.18 -25.92 11.15
C VAL A 108 17.07 -25.97 12.68
N LYS A 109 18.13 -25.58 13.42
CA LYS A 109 18.10 -25.52 14.89
C LYS A 109 17.16 -24.44 15.43
N VAL A 110 17.01 -23.32 14.72
CA VAL A 110 16.03 -22.26 15.05
C VAL A 110 14.60 -22.74 14.77
N LEU A 111 14.35 -23.38 13.63
CA LEU A 111 13.01 -23.85 13.25
C LEU A 111 12.53 -25.02 14.13
N LYS A 112 13.38 -26.02 14.42
CA LYS A 112 13.01 -27.16 15.28
C LYS A 112 13.06 -26.88 16.79
N SER A 113 13.26 -25.62 17.20
CA SER A 113 13.29 -25.23 18.63
C SER A 113 11.88 -25.26 19.24
N SER A 114 11.66 -26.11 20.24
CA SER A 114 10.38 -26.15 20.98
C SER A 114 10.02 -24.83 21.67
N LYS A 115 11.01 -23.95 21.92
CA LYS A 115 10.82 -22.60 22.47
C LYS A 115 10.37 -21.57 21.44
N ASN A 116 10.25 -21.95 20.17
CA ASN A 116 9.92 -21.05 19.07
C ASN A 116 8.53 -21.32 18.46
N LYS A 117 7.74 -22.25 19.03
CA LYS A 117 6.41 -22.64 18.52
C LYS A 117 5.46 -21.46 18.30
N GLU A 118 5.40 -20.52 19.25
CA GLU A 118 4.57 -19.31 19.19
C GLU A 118 4.96 -18.31 18.10
N ILE A 119 6.17 -18.44 17.53
CA ILE A 119 6.73 -17.53 16.52
C ILE A 119 7.12 -18.26 15.23
N ILE A 120 6.65 -19.49 15.04
CA ILE A 120 7.16 -20.37 13.97
C ILE A 120 6.78 -19.84 12.58
N SER A 121 5.57 -19.28 12.43
CA SER A 121 5.10 -18.62 11.21
C SER A 121 6.02 -17.45 10.81
N GLN A 122 6.42 -16.62 11.79
CA GLN A 122 7.31 -15.48 11.61
C GLN A 122 8.75 -15.90 11.29
N LEU A 123 9.16 -17.12 11.72
CA LEU A 123 10.43 -17.72 11.34
C LEU A 123 10.40 -18.31 9.92
N TYR A 124 9.26 -18.79 9.42
CA TYR A 124 9.10 -19.13 8.00
C TYR A 124 9.03 -17.87 7.12
N ASP A 125 8.34 -16.82 7.56
CA ASP A 125 8.34 -15.49 6.91
C ASP A 125 9.79 -14.96 6.77
N LEU A 126 10.57 -15.05 7.85
CA LEU A 126 12.00 -14.72 7.85
C LEU A 126 12.81 -15.61 6.91
N ALA A 127 12.59 -16.93 6.94
CA ALA A 127 13.32 -17.89 6.12
C ALA A 127 13.10 -17.65 4.62
N GLY A 128 11.86 -17.39 4.19
CA GLY A 128 11.53 -17.03 2.81
C GLY A 128 12.18 -15.70 2.40
N ALA A 129 12.11 -14.68 3.26
CA ALA A 129 12.69 -13.37 3.02
C ALA A 129 14.23 -13.36 2.92
N THR A 130 14.95 -14.33 3.52
CA THR A 130 16.42 -14.42 3.42
C THR A 130 16.94 -14.52 1.99
N GLN A 131 16.20 -15.25 1.14
CA GLN A 131 16.53 -15.57 -0.26
C GLN A 131 17.88 -16.31 -0.45
N THR A 132 18.38 -16.99 0.59
CA THR A 132 19.56 -17.85 0.48
C THR A 132 19.16 -19.26 0.04
N GLN A 133 20.11 -20.04 -0.51
CA GLN A 133 19.82 -21.44 -0.86
C GLN A 133 19.75 -22.25 0.44
N GLU A 134 20.69 -21.94 1.33
CA GLU A 134 20.94 -22.48 2.65
C GLU A 134 19.69 -22.44 3.56
N ALA A 135 18.89 -21.37 3.46
CA ALA A 135 17.60 -21.24 4.16
C ALA A 135 16.48 -22.06 3.52
N HIS A 136 16.40 -22.09 2.19
CA HIS A 136 15.43 -22.94 1.47
C HIS A 136 15.68 -24.43 1.76
N ASP A 137 16.94 -24.85 1.61
CA ASP A 137 17.48 -26.15 2.00
C ASP A 137 17.20 -26.52 3.46
N ALA A 138 17.19 -25.54 4.37
CA ALA A 138 16.86 -25.74 5.77
C ALA A 138 15.35 -25.96 5.97
N VAL A 139 14.50 -25.15 5.34
CA VAL A 139 13.04 -25.27 5.43
C VAL A 139 12.56 -26.58 4.79
N MET A 140 13.03 -26.95 3.61
CA MET A 140 12.69 -28.23 2.95
C MET A 140 13.17 -29.49 3.73
N LYS A 141 13.95 -29.32 4.81
CA LYS A 141 14.35 -30.39 5.76
C LYS A 141 13.52 -30.41 7.06
N VAL A 142 12.66 -29.41 7.25
CA VAL A 142 11.81 -29.23 8.44
C VAL A 142 10.33 -29.37 8.11
N LEU A 143 9.93 -28.89 6.93
CA LEU A 143 8.56 -28.64 6.50
C LEU A 143 7.98 -29.86 5.79
N HIS A 144 6.73 -30.22 6.12
CA HIS A 144 6.05 -31.41 5.60
C HIS A 144 4.92 -31.01 4.64
N LEU A 145 5.05 -31.37 3.37
CA LEU A 145 4.07 -31.04 2.32
C LEU A 145 2.91 -32.06 2.26
N ASP A 146 3.13 -33.26 2.78
CA ASP A 146 2.20 -34.39 2.69
C ASP A 146 1.08 -34.39 3.74
N PHE A 147 1.09 -33.43 4.68
CA PHE A 147 0.11 -33.35 5.78
C PHE A 147 -0.66 -32.02 5.76
N GLU A 148 -1.99 -32.08 5.75
CA GLU A 148 -2.85 -30.88 5.77
C GLU A 148 -2.73 -30.07 7.07
N TYR A 149 -2.32 -30.70 8.18
CA TYR A 149 -2.14 -30.00 9.47
C TYR A 149 -1.03 -28.94 9.42
N ASP A 150 0.00 -29.16 8.60
CA ASP A 150 1.09 -28.20 8.41
C ASP A 150 0.79 -27.15 7.30
N LEU A 151 -0.42 -27.16 6.71
CA LEU A 151 -0.79 -26.25 5.61
C LEU A 151 -0.49 -24.78 5.91
N ASP A 152 -0.83 -24.29 7.10
CA ASP A 152 -0.55 -22.90 7.49
C ASP A 152 0.95 -22.60 7.43
N GLN A 153 1.79 -23.47 8.01
CA GLN A 153 3.25 -23.32 7.98
C GLN A 153 3.81 -23.39 6.54
N ASN A 154 3.22 -24.23 5.71
CA ASN A 154 3.56 -24.38 4.30
C ASN A 154 3.24 -23.10 3.52
N GLU A 155 2.01 -22.59 3.64
CA GLU A 155 1.58 -21.37 2.95
C GLU A 155 2.40 -20.14 3.39
N ARG A 156 2.73 -20.00 4.69
CA ARG A 156 3.61 -18.93 5.21
C ARG A 156 4.93 -18.85 4.45
N TYR A 157 5.64 -19.97 4.36
CA TYR A 157 6.93 -20.02 3.71
C TYR A 157 6.86 -19.65 2.22
N PHE A 158 5.84 -20.18 1.51
CA PHE A 158 5.67 -19.92 0.09
C PHE A 158 5.20 -18.48 -0.20
N TRP A 159 4.33 -17.89 0.63
CA TRP A 159 4.00 -16.45 0.54
C TRP A 159 5.26 -15.59 0.72
N ALA A 160 6.10 -15.88 1.71
CA ALA A 160 7.34 -15.12 1.93
C ALA A 160 8.36 -15.26 0.79
N LEU A 161 8.47 -16.45 0.16
CA LEU A 161 9.23 -16.62 -1.08
C LEU A 161 8.65 -15.79 -2.25
N SER A 162 7.32 -15.80 -2.41
CA SER A 162 6.63 -15.08 -3.50
C SER A 162 6.85 -13.56 -3.44
N LEU A 163 7.03 -13.03 -2.23
CA LEU A 163 7.27 -11.61 -1.94
C LEU A 163 8.76 -11.22 -1.96
N GLY A 164 9.69 -12.17 -2.14
CA GLY A 164 11.13 -11.93 -2.14
C GLY A 164 11.60 -11.00 -3.29
N SER A 165 12.64 -10.21 -3.02
CA SER A 165 13.24 -9.25 -3.97
C SER A 165 14.11 -9.93 -5.04
N HIS A 166 14.93 -10.89 -4.64
CA HIS A 166 15.95 -11.55 -5.46
C HIS A 166 15.81 -13.10 -5.43
N PRO A 167 14.77 -13.65 -6.09
CA PRO A 167 14.54 -15.10 -6.13
C PRO A 167 15.70 -15.84 -6.84
N LYS A 168 16.32 -16.81 -6.16
CA LYS A 168 17.39 -17.65 -6.74
C LYS A 168 16.83 -18.67 -7.74
N LEU A 169 17.51 -18.82 -8.89
CA LEU A 169 17.14 -19.74 -9.97
C LEU A 169 17.00 -21.22 -9.51
N SER A 170 17.85 -21.65 -8.57
CA SER A 170 17.78 -22.99 -7.97
C SER A 170 16.48 -23.23 -7.21
N VAL A 171 16.03 -22.24 -6.43
CA VAL A 171 14.77 -22.29 -5.67
C VAL A 171 13.57 -22.28 -6.61
N ILE A 172 13.57 -21.44 -7.67
CA ILE A 172 12.51 -21.44 -8.69
C ILE A 172 12.36 -22.83 -9.33
N LYS A 173 13.48 -23.47 -9.67
CA LYS A 173 13.50 -24.83 -10.25
C LYS A 173 13.00 -25.91 -9.30
N ASP A 174 13.13 -25.74 -7.98
CA ASP A 174 12.61 -26.71 -7.02
C ASP A 174 11.12 -26.48 -6.74
N VAL A 175 10.70 -25.23 -6.51
CA VAL A 175 9.28 -24.88 -6.33
C VAL A 175 8.45 -25.23 -7.58
N LEU A 176 9.01 -25.13 -8.79
CA LEU A 176 8.37 -25.64 -10.02
C LEU A 176 8.10 -27.15 -9.92
N LYS A 177 9.12 -27.96 -9.64
CA LYS A 177 8.98 -29.42 -9.45
C LYS A 177 8.06 -29.80 -8.29
N LEU A 178 7.93 -28.94 -7.28
CA LEU A 178 6.95 -29.13 -6.22
C LEU A 178 5.53 -28.82 -6.74
N SER A 179 5.34 -27.76 -7.52
CA SER A 179 4.04 -27.44 -8.12
C SER A 179 3.54 -28.44 -9.18
N GLU A 180 4.46 -29.21 -9.78
CA GLU A 180 4.16 -30.26 -10.77
C GLU A 180 3.84 -31.63 -10.14
N LYS A 181 3.97 -31.78 -8.82
CA LYS A 181 3.54 -32.97 -8.08
C LYS A 181 2.07 -32.86 -7.68
N GLU A 182 1.43 -34.02 -7.53
CA GLU A 182 0.17 -34.13 -6.80
C GLU A 182 0.44 -33.95 -5.29
N HIS A 183 -0.43 -33.19 -4.61
CA HIS A 183 -0.39 -32.96 -3.16
C HIS A 183 -1.76 -33.31 -2.57
N PRO A 184 -1.85 -33.82 -1.32
CA PRO A 184 -3.13 -34.12 -0.70
C PRO A 184 -4.05 -32.90 -0.55
N SER A 185 -3.49 -31.69 -0.37
CA SER A 185 -4.26 -30.45 -0.23
C SER A 185 -4.22 -29.60 -1.50
N GLU A 186 -5.38 -29.37 -2.13
CA GLU A 186 -5.48 -28.49 -3.30
C GLU A 186 -5.09 -27.04 -2.98
N LYS A 187 -5.27 -26.60 -1.72
CA LYS A 187 -4.87 -25.27 -1.23
C LYS A 187 -3.35 -25.07 -1.35
N LEU A 188 -2.57 -26.08 -0.93
CA LEU A 188 -1.12 -26.09 -1.06
C LEU A 188 -0.70 -26.09 -2.55
N ALA A 189 -1.37 -26.88 -3.38
CA ALA A 189 -1.11 -26.90 -4.82
C ALA A 189 -1.41 -25.55 -5.50
N GLU A 190 -2.46 -24.82 -5.10
CA GLU A 190 -2.67 -23.44 -5.54
C GLU A 190 -1.56 -22.51 -5.07
N THR A 191 -1.22 -22.50 -3.77
CA THR A 191 -0.19 -21.61 -3.23
C THR A 191 1.20 -21.86 -3.84
N LEU A 192 1.56 -23.12 -4.15
CA LEU A 192 2.79 -23.45 -4.90
C LEU A 192 2.78 -22.85 -6.32
N VAL A 193 1.70 -23.04 -7.08
CA VAL A 193 1.55 -22.55 -8.46
C VAL A 193 1.52 -21.00 -8.51
N LEU A 194 0.88 -20.35 -7.53
CA LEU A 194 0.92 -18.89 -7.37
C LEU A 194 2.33 -18.36 -7.04
N THR A 195 3.09 -19.12 -6.24
CA THR A 195 4.43 -18.75 -5.78
C THR A 195 5.47 -18.85 -6.89
N VAL A 196 5.54 -19.98 -7.62
CA VAL A 196 6.47 -20.12 -8.75
C VAL A 196 6.23 -19.05 -9.83
N SER A 197 4.96 -18.71 -10.07
CA SER A 197 4.56 -17.64 -11.00
C SER A 197 5.08 -16.27 -10.56
N ALA A 198 4.88 -15.90 -9.29
CA ALA A 198 5.35 -14.65 -8.72
C ALA A 198 6.89 -14.54 -8.70
N MET A 199 7.58 -15.60 -8.26
CA MET A 199 9.04 -15.66 -8.27
C MET A 199 9.61 -15.54 -9.69
N THR A 200 8.97 -16.17 -10.68
CA THR A 200 9.41 -16.11 -12.09
C THR A 200 9.21 -14.72 -12.70
N ASN A 201 8.10 -14.04 -12.41
CA ASN A 201 7.88 -12.65 -12.82
C ASN A 201 8.94 -11.71 -12.23
N ARG A 202 9.27 -11.87 -10.94
CA ARG A 202 10.30 -11.09 -10.25
C ARG A 202 11.71 -11.39 -10.78
N PHE A 203 12.04 -12.66 -11.03
CA PHE A 203 13.29 -13.06 -11.67
C PHE A 203 13.45 -12.46 -13.06
N ARG A 204 12.42 -12.53 -13.91
CA ARG A 204 12.38 -11.95 -15.28
C ARG A 204 12.62 -10.44 -15.29
N ARG A 205 12.19 -9.71 -14.25
CA ARG A 205 12.37 -8.25 -14.11
C ARG A 205 13.80 -7.84 -13.75
N GLN A 206 14.68 -8.77 -13.39
CA GLN A 206 16.10 -8.48 -13.13
C GLN A 206 16.90 -8.34 -14.44
N PRO A 207 17.97 -7.51 -14.46
CA PRO A 207 18.79 -7.34 -15.65
C PRO A 207 19.38 -8.68 -16.13
N GLY A 208 19.33 -8.92 -17.44
CA GLY A 208 19.83 -10.14 -18.09
C GLY A 208 18.90 -11.36 -18.05
N ASN A 209 17.98 -11.45 -17.08
CA ASN A 209 17.19 -12.67 -16.83
C ASN A 209 15.93 -12.83 -17.71
N SER A 210 15.55 -11.82 -18.49
CA SER A 210 14.26 -11.76 -19.19
C SER A 210 14.03 -12.86 -20.24
N LYS A 211 15.11 -13.36 -20.86
CA LYS A 211 15.08 -14.45 -21.88
C LYS A 211 15.55 -15.81 -21.34
N HIS A 212 15.66 -15.98 -20.03
CA HIS A 212 16.16 -17.22 -19.44
C HIS A 212 15.11 -18.35 -19.53
N LYS A 213 15.53 -19.55 -19.96
CA LYS A 213 14.64 -20.70 -20.27
C LYS A 213 13.60 -21.02 -19.18
N ILE A 214 13.92 -20.80 -17.90
CA ILE A 214 12.98 -21.03 -16.79
C ILE A 214 11.65 -20.27 -16.95
N VAL A 215 11.65 -19.12 -17.63
CA VAL A 215 10.43 -18.31 -17.85
C VAL A 215 9.49 -19.04 -18.82
N SER A 216 10.01 -19.56 -19.93
CA SER A 216 9.24 -20.39 -20.88
C SER A 216 8.87 -21.75 -20.30
N ASP A 217 9.74 -22.36 -19.48
CA ASP A 217 9.44 -23.63 -18.81
C ASP A 217 8.21 -23.46 -17.89
N VAL A 218 8.22 -22.45 -17.01
CA VAL A 218 7.09 -22.12 -16.11
C VAL A 218 5.83 -21.74 -16.90
N GLN A 219 5.94 -20.94 -17.96
CA GLN A 219 4.79 -20.61 -18.82
C GLN A 219 4.15 -21.88 -19.40
N SER A 220 4.95 -22.78 -19.97
CA SER A 220 4.45 -24.04 -20.56
C SER A 220 3.81 -24.98 -19.52
N SER A 221 4.28 -24.94 -18.27
CA SER A 221 3.70 -25.66 -17.14
C SER A 221 2.30 -25.10 -16.77
N LEU A 222 2.14 -23.76 -16.73
CA LEU A 222 0.81 -23.15 -16.53
C LEU A 222 -0.16 -23.38 -17.70
N GLU A 223 0.34 -23.31 -18.94
CA GLU A 223 -0.49 -23.48 -20.16
C GLU A 223 -0.96 -24.92 -20.34
N SER A 224 -0.10 -25.90 -20.08
CA SER A 224 -0.51 -27.31 -20.03
C SER A 224 -1.47 -27.57 -18.86
N GLY A 225 -1.17 -27.03 -17.67
CA GLY A 225 -2.04 -27.12 -16.48
C GLY A 225 -3.47 -26.60 -16.70
N ILE A 226 -3.64 -25.39 -17.25
CA ILE A 226 -4.98 -24.84 -17.52
C ILE A 226 -5.71 -25.58 -18.64
N SER A 227 -4.98 -26.19 -19.58
CA SER A 227 -5.57 -27.01 -20.65
C SER A 227 -6.09 -28.37 -20.14
N ALA A 228 -5.45 -28.94 -19.11
CA ALA A 228 -5.85 -30.19 -18.49
C ALA A 228 -7.03 -30.03 -17.49
N CYS A 229 -7.29 -28.82 -17.00
CA CYS A 229 -8.34 -28.55 -16.02
C CYS A 229 -9.75 -28.82 -16.55
N LYS A 230 -10.44 -29.78 -15.93
CA LYS A 230 -11.86 -30.07 -16.16
C LYS A 230 -12.77 -29.10 -15.38
N SER A 231 -12.55 -28.96 -14.07
CA SER A 231 -13.34 -28.10 -13.18
C SER A 231 -13.04 -26.60 -13.36
N GLU A 232 -14.00 -25.74 -13.03
CA GLU A 232 -13.83 -24.27 -13.09
C GLU A 232 -12.87 -23.74 -12.02
N GLU A 233 -12.77 -24.40 -10.87
CA GLU A 233 -11.87 -24.02 -9.77
C GLU A 233 -10.41 -24.30 -10.12
N CYS A 234 -10.13 -25.45 -10.75
CA CYS A 234 -8.84 -25.76 -11.36
C CYS A 234 -8.43 -24.67 -12.36
N LYS A 235 -9.34 -24.22 -13.24
CA LYS A 235 -9.07 -23.13 -14.20
C LYS A 235 -8.79 -21.81 -13.48
N GLN A 236 -9.55 -21.48 -12.43
CA GLN A 236 -9.32 -20.27 -11.64
C GLN A 236 -7.94 -20.23 -10.97
N LYS A 237 -7.44 -21.36 -10.43
CA LYS A 237 -6.07 -21.48 -9.89
C LYS A 237 -5.03 -21.00 -10.92
N TYR A 238 -5.08 -21.51 -12.15
CA TYR A 238 -4.13 -21.10 -13.19
C TYR A 238 -4.36 -19.67 -13.71
N LEU A 239 -5.60 -19.16 -13.76
CA LEU A 239 -5.86 -17.76 -14.12
C LEU A 239 -5.28 -16.78 -13.08
N ARG A 240 -5.36 -17.10 -11.79
CA ARG A 240 -4.68 -16.36 -10.71
C ARG A 240 -3.14 -16.49 -10.82
N ALA A 241 -2.63 -17.63 -11.26
CA ALA A 241 -1.21 -17.84 -11.54
C ALA A 241 -0.69 -16.95 -12.69
N PHE A 242 -1.45 -16.86 -13.80
CA PHE A 242 -1.13 -15.93 -14.90
C PHE A 242 -1.12 -14.46 -14.45
N LYS A 243 -2.02 -14.04 -13.54
CA LYS A 243 -1.98 -12.70 -12.90
C LYS A 243 -0.62 -12.46 -12.22
N ASN A 244 -0.12 -13.44 -11.46
CA ASN A 244 1.19 -13.34 -10.79
C ASN A 244 2.38 -13.41 -11.75
N LEU A 245 2.28 -14.16 -12.86
CA LEU A 245 3.34 -14.31 -13.86
C LEU A 245 3.50 -13.06 -14.75
N ALA A 246 2.38 -12.42 -15.12
CA ALA A 246 2.30 -11.17 -15.87
C ALA A 246 3.17 -11.12 -17.16
N LEU A 247 3.07 -12.16 -17.99
CA LEU A 247 3.71 -12.23 -19.31
C LEU A 247 2.77 -11.70 -20.41
N GLU A 248 3.36 -11.03 -21.40
CA GLU A 248 2.65 -10.54 -22.59
C GLU A 248 2.21 -11.71 -23.49
N ASP A 249 3.07 -12.72 -23.63
CA ASP A 249 2.80 -13.95 -24.38
C ASP A 249 1.58 -14.76 -23.87
N THR A 250 1.14 -14.51 -22.64
CA THR A 250 -0.04 -15.17 -22.04
C THR A 250 -1.37 -14.47 -22.33
N ILE A 251 -1.34 -13.27 -22.94
CA ILE A 251 -2.55 -12.51 -23.31
C ILE A 251 -3.53 -13.31 -24.20
N PRO A 252 -3.11 -14.01 -25.28
CA PRO A 252 -4.03 -14.80 -26.10
C PRO A 252 -4.73 -15.91 -25.31
N THR A 253 -4.01 -16.55 -24.39
CA THR A 253 -4.56 -17.57 -23.47
C THR A 253 -5.58 -16.95 -22.52
N LEU A 254 -5.28 -15.79 -21.92
CA LEU A 254 -6.23 -15.08 -21.05
C LEU A 254 -7.49 -14.63 -21.82
N LEU A 255 -7.34 -14.06 -23.02
CA LEU A 255 -8.45 -13.62 -23.86
C LEU A 255 -9.38 -14.78 -24.27
N LYS A 256 -8.83 -15.97 -24.54
CA LYS A 256 -9.62 -17.19 -24.79
C LYS A 256 -10.57 -17.52 -23.64
N TYR A 257 -10.12 -17.45 -22.39
CA TYR A 257 -10.96 -17.72 -21.21
C TYR A 257 -11.86 -16.52 -20.83
N ALA A 258 -11.44 -15.27 -21.08
CA ALA A 258 -12.26 -14.09 -20.87
C ALA A 258 -13.51 -14.08 -21.79
N ILE A 259 -13.30 -14.31 -23.10
CA ILE A 259 -14.36 -14.27 -24.11
C ILE A 259 -15.24 -15.52 -24.06
N ASN A 260 -14.67 -16.73 -23.91
CA ASN A 260 -15.40 -18.00 -24.04
C ASN A 260 -15.66 -18.77 -22.72
N GLY A 261 -15.09 -18.35 -21.58
CA GLY A 261 -15.25 -19.04 -20.29
C GLY A 261 -16.64 -18.90 -19.65
N THR A 262 -16.87 -19.52 -18.50
CA THR A 262 -18.09 -19.30 -17.69
C THR A 262 -18.08 -17.90 -17.05
N LYS A 263 -19.14 -17.52 -16.31
CA LYS A 263 -19.13 -16.27 -15.52
C LYS A 263 -17.87 -16.17 -14.64
N LYS A 264 -17.60 -17.19 -13.83
CA LYS A 264 -16.50 -17.20 -12.84
C LYS A 264 -15.11 -17.25 -13.50
N THR A 265 -14.91 -18.03 -14.57
CA THR A 265 -13.62 -18.02 -15.29
C THR A 265 -13.41 -16.80 -16.18
N SER A 266 -14.47 -16.18 -16.72
CA SER A 266 -14.40 -14.88 -17.40
C SER A 266 -13.91 -13.79 -16.44
N VAL A 267 -14.50 -13.67 -15.24
CA VAL A 267 -14.06 -12.70 -14.22
C VAL A 267 -12.60 -12.94 -13.82
N ALA A 268 -12.19 -14.19 -13.59
CA ALA A 268 -10.82 -14.52 -13.23
C ALA A 268 -9.80 -14.17 -14.34
N ALA A 269 -10.14 -14.42 -15.61
CA ALA A 269 -9.29 -14.04 -16.75
C ALA A 269 -9.21 -12.52 -16.92
N MET A 270 -10.34 -11.81 -16.77
CA MET A 270 -10.37 -10.34 -16.81
C MET A 270 -9.58 -9.71 -15.66
N LYS A 271 -9.61 -10.29 -14.45
CA LYS A 271 -8.74 -9.87 -13.32
C LYS A 271 -7.25 -10.03 -13.63
N ALA A 272 -6.87 -11.07 -14.38
CA ALA A 272 -5.48 -11.28 -14.79
C ALA A 272 -5.02 -10.24 -15.84
N ILE A 273 -5.83 -10.00 -16.88
CA ILE A 273 -5.54 -8.98 -17.91
C ILE A 273 -5.45 -7.58 -17.30
N ARG A 274 -6.40 -7.24 -16.40
CA ARG A 274 -6.46 -5.96 -15.68
C ARG A 274 -5.23 -5.68 -14.80
N ALA A 275 -4.53 -6.71 -14.36
CA ALA A 275 -3.32 -6.59 -13.55
C ALA A 275 -2.03 -6.43 -14.38
N LEU A 276 -2.10 -6.59 -15.72
CA LEU A 276 -0.98 -6.27 -16.60
C LEU A 276 -0.77 -4.74 -16.65
N PRO A 277 0.47 -4.24 -16.82
CA PRO A 277 0.72 -2.83 -17.09
C PRO A 277 -0.04 -2.34 -18.32
N VAL A 278 -0.53 -1.10 -18.29
CA VAL A 278 -1.28 -0.45 -19.40
C VAL A 278 -0.55 -0.56 -20.76
N ALA A 279 0.79 -0.56 -20.76
CA ALA A 279 1.61 -0.71 -21.95
C ALA A 279 1.51 -2.09 -22.65
N MET A 280 0.94 -3.10 -21.97
CA MET A 280 0.66 -4.44 -22.53
C MET A 280 -0.80 -4.60 -22.99
N TRP A 281 -1.63 -3.57 -22.90
CA TRP A 281 -3.00 -3.59 -23.43
C TRP A 281 -3.00 -3.13 -24.89
N ASP A 282 -2.75 -4.09 -25.77
CA ASP A 282 -2.81 -3.91 -27.22
C ASP A 282 -4.26 -3.69 -27.72
N ASP A 283 -4.41 -3.52 -29.03
CA ASP A 283 -5.72 -3.32 -29.64
C ASP A 283 -6.58 -4.61 -29.68
N THR A 284 -6.01 -5.81 -29.49
CA THR A 284 -6.81 -7.04 -29.31
C THR A 284 -7.42 -7.11 -27.91
N VAL A 285 -6.69 -6.72 -26.86
CA VAL A 285 -7.21 -6.55 -25.50
C VAL A 285 -8.33 -5.49 -25.47
N LYS A 286 -8.14 -4.33 -26.11
CA LYS A 286 -9.18 -3.27 -26.16
C LYS A 286 -10.45 -3.76 -26.87
N LYS A 287 -10.35 -4.37 -28.05
CA LYS A 287 -11.51 -4.91 -28.79
C LYS A 287 -12.20 -6.03 -28.03
N ALA A 288 -11.48 -6.84 -27.26
CA ALA A 288 -12.07 -7.83 -26.37
C ALA A 288 -12.82 -7.18 -25.20
N ALA A 289 -12.26 -6.15 -24.57
CA ALA A 289 -12.91 -5.39 -23.50
C ALA A 289 -14.17 -4.65 -24.00
N GLU A 290 -14.13 -4.03 -25.17
CA GLU A 290 -15.32 -3.48 -25.86
C GLU A 290 -16.40 -4.56 -26.05
N ARG A 291 -16.01 -5.71 -26.62
CA ARG A 291 -16.92 -6.84 -26.87
C ARG A 291 -17.58 -7.35 -25.58
N ILE A 292 -16.85 -7.41 -24.46
CA ILE A 292 -17.37 -7.86 -23.17
C ILE A 292 -18.27 -6.79 -22.54
N TYR A 293 -17.84 -5.52 -22.53
CA TYR A 293 -18.59 -4.41 -21.94
C TYR A 293 -19.96 -4.20 -22.61
N PHE A 294 -19.98 -4.14 -23.94
CA PHE A 294 -21.19 -3.99 -24.76
C PHE A 294 -21.91 -5.33 -25.02
N GLN A 295 -21.50 -6.43 -24.38
CA GLN A 295 -22.11 -7.77 -24.48
C GLN A 295 -22.27 -8.31 -25.92
N VAL A 296 -21.32 -8.00 -26.80
CA VAL A 296 -21.41 -8.32 -28.24
C VAL A 296 -21.20 -9.82 -28.48
N GLY A 297 -22.32 -10.52 -28.71
CA GLY A 297 -22.41 -11.94 -29.05
C GLY A 297 -22.79 -12.87 -27.89
N ARG A 298 -22.71 -12.41 -26.63
CA ARG A 298 -23.31 -13.08 -25.45
C ARG A 298 -23.43 -12.12 -24.27
N ARG A 299 -24.33 -12.41 -23.32
CA ARG A 299 -24.31 -11.77 -22.00
C ARG A 299 -23.03 -12.17 -21.24
N TYR A 300 -22.48 -11.23 -20.49
CA TYR A 300 -21.34 -11.42 -19.59
C TYR A 300 -21.69 -10.92 -18.19
N ASP A 301 -21.05 -11.51 -17.19
CA ASP A 301 -21.17 -11.11 -15.78
C ASP A 301 -20.86 -9.62 -15.55
N SER A 302 -21.56 -9.00 -14.59
CA SER A 302 -21.39 -7.57 -14.27
C SER A 302 -19.96 -7.21 -13.88
N SER A 303 -19.25 -8.04 -13.10
CA SER A 303 -17.85 -7.78 -12.73
C SER A 303 -16.87 -8.03 -13.89
N SER A 304 -17.19 -8.90 -14.87
CA SER A 304 -16.43 -8.97 -16.13
C SER A 304 -16.58 -7.68 -16.95
N ARG A 305 -17.78 -7.08 -16.97
CA ARG A 305 -18.07 -5.84 -17.71
C ARG A 305 -17.36 -4.64 -17.07
N THR A 306 -17.39 -4.51 -15.75
CA THR A 306 -16.69 -3.42 -15.05
C THR A 306 -15.16 -3.56 -15.15
N LEU A 307 -14.60 -4.77 -15.05
CA LEU A 307 -13.17 -5.04 -15.34
C LEU A 307 -12.78 -4.67 -16.78
N SER A 308 -13.67 -4.91 -17.74
CA SER A 308 -13.45 -4.51 -19.14
C SER A 308 -13.45 -2.99 -19.29
N LEU A 309 -14.42 -2.31 -18.69
CA LEU A 309 -14.49 -0.85 -18.69
C LEU A 309 -13.27 -0.20 -18.03
N ASP A 310 -12.76 -0.81 -16.97
CA ASP A 310 -11.52 -0.39 -16.29
C ASP A 310 -10.32 -0.33 -17.25
N ILE A 311 -10.14 -1.38 -18.06
CA ILE A 311 -9.11 -1.45 -19.10
C ILE A 311 -9.33 -0.35 -20.15
N LEU A 312 -10.57 -0.18 -20.64
CA LEU A 312 -10.89 0.84 -21.64
C LEU A 312 -10.60 2.26 -21.13
N LEU A 313 -11.03 2.60 -19.91
CA LEU A 313 -10.86 3.94 -19.34
C LEU A 313 -9.39 4.26 -18.99
N GLU A 314 -8.61 3.30 -18.51
CA GLU A 314 -7.19 3.52 -18.19
C GLU A 314 -6.26 3.38 -19.41
N SER A 315 -6.74 2.84 -20.54
CA SER A 315 -6.00 2.76 -21.82
C SER A 315 -5.89 4.08 -22.60
N SER A 316 -6.30 5.22 -22.01
CA SER A 316 -6.42 6.53 -22.68
C SER A 316 -7.42 6.50 -23.86
N PRO A 317 -8.73 6.35 -23.60
CA PRO A 317 -9.74 6.11 -24.63
C PRO A 317 -9.95 7.30 -25.57
N SER A 318 -10.28 7.00 -26.84
CA SER A 318 -10.56 8.01 -27.86
C SER A 318 -11.88 8.74 -27.61
N LYS A 319 -12.06 9.95 -28.19
CA LYS A 319 -13.34 10.69 -28.12
C LYS A 319 -14.53 9.87 -28.67
N ALA A 320 -14.29 9.01 -29.66
CA ALA A 320 -15.30 8.10 -30.20
C ALA A 320 -15.70 7.02 -29.16
N LEU A 321 -14.72 6.29 -28.61
CA LEU A 321 -14.99 5.27 -27.59
C LEU A 321 -15.63 5.88 -26.33
N LEU A 322 -15.20 7.06 -25.89
CA LEU A 322 -15.85 7.79 -24.80
C LEU A 322 -17.30 8.17 -25.11
N ARG A 323 -17.62 8.52 -26.36
CA ARG A 323 -18.98 8.80 -26.81
C ARG A 323 -19.85 7.54 -26.76
N ASP A 324 -19.36 6.42 -27.27
CA ASP A 324 -20.10 5.15 -27.26
C ASP A 324 -20.30 4.61 -25.83
N LEU A 325 -19.28 4.72 -24.97
CA LEU A 325 -19.40 4.43 -23.54
C LEU A 325 -20.44 5.32 -22.86
N LEU A 326 -20.45 6.64 -23.12
CA LEU A 326 -21.44 7.55 -22.54
C LEU A 326 -22.84 7.30 -23.08
N LEU A 327 -23.01 6.99 -24.37
CA LEU A 327 -24.29 6.60 -24.96
C LEU A 327 -24.82 5.29 -24.36
N SER A 328 -23.96 4.38 -23.87
CA SER A 328 -24.41 3.19 -23.13
C SER A 328 -25.25 3.53 -21.88
N LEU A 329 -25.09 4.72 -21.29
CA LEU A 329 -25.90 5.20 -20.15
C LEU A 329 -27.37 5.44 -20.50
N THR A 330 -27.71 5.55 -21.79
CA THR A 330 -29.09 5.69 -22.29
C THR A 330 -29.73 4.34 -22.65
N SER A 331 -28.99 3.22 -22.52
CA SER A 331 -29.50 1.89 -22.84
C SER A 331 -30.47 1.36 -21.79
N THR A 332 -31.42 0.52 -22.22
CA THR A 332 -32.37 -0.20 -21.37
C THR A 332 -31.76 -1.43 -20.67
N ASP A 333 -30.43 -1.49 -20.53
CA ASP A 333 -29.71 -2.55 -19.81
C ASP A 333 -30.21 -2.65 -18.35
N PRO A 334 -30.69 -3.83 -17.88
CA PRO A 334 -31.17 -4.01 -16.51
C PRO A 334 -30.05 -3.89 -15.46
N ALA A 335 -28.78 -4.06 -15.84
CA ALA A 335 -27.63 -3.96 -14.94
C ALA A 335 -27.27 -2.49 -14.63
N TYR A 336 -28.18 -1.76 -13.99
CA TYR A 336 -28.03 -0.33 -13.65
C TYR A 336 -26.76 -0.02 -12.84
N GLU A 337 -26.30 -0.94 -12.00
CA GLU A 337 -25.04 -0.80 -11.25
C GLU A 337 -23.80 -0.72 -12.17
N VAL A 338 -23.82 -1.32 -13.37
CA VAL A 338 -22.72 -1.17 -14.36
C VAL A 338 -22.74 0.22 -15.00
N LYS A 339 -23.92 0.81 -15.21
CA LYS A 339 -24.06 2.22 -15.66
C LYS A 339 -23.64 3.20 -14.56
N GLN A 340 -23.98 2.91 -13.30
CA GLN A 340 -23.47 3.67 -12.15
C GLN A 340 -21.93 3.55 -12.02
N TYR A 341 -21.37 2.35 -12.20
CA TYR A 341 -19.91 2.14 -12.18
C TYR A 341 -19.18 3.05 -13.18
N LEU A 342 -19.68 3.15 -14.42
CA LEU A 342 -19.14 4.07 -15.44
C LEU A 342 -19.14 5.53 -14.95
N VAL A 343 -20.27 6.01 -14.41
CA VAL A 343 -20.39 7.38 -13.90
C VAL A 343 -19.43 7.65 -12.74
N GLN A 344 -19.23 6.69 -11.83
CA GLN A 344 -18.31 6.83 -10.71
C GLN A 344 -16.84 6.78 -11.15
N ARG A 345 -16.45 5.86 -12.04
CA ARG A 345 -15.07 5.76 -12.55
C ARG A 345 -14.68 6.97 -13.41
N LEU A 346 -15.57 7.49 -14.26
CA LEU A 346 -15.33 8.73 -14.99
C LEU A 346 -15.13 9.94 -14.05
N ARG A 347 -15.89 10.01 -12.94
CA ARG A 347 -15.67 11.04 -11.91
C ARG A 347 -14.33 10.87 -11.20
N GLN A 348 -14.00 9.66 -10.75
CA GLN A 348 -12.75 9.33 -10.05
C GLN A 348 -11.51 9.60 -10.92
N LEU A 349 -11.53 9.20 -12.19
CA LEU A 349 -10.43 9.46 -13.11
C LEU A 349 -10.38 10.95 -13.49
N GLY A 350 -11.52 11.61 -13.65
CA GLY A 350 -11.63 13.05 -13.88
C GLY A 350 -11.21 13.94 -12.70
N GLU A 351 -11.10 13.42 -11.47
CA GLU A 351 -10.43 14.10 -10.35
C GLU A 351 -8.90 14.19 -10.56
N ARG A 352 -8.31 13.30 -11.39
CA ARG A 352 -6.87 13.19 -11.66
C ARG A 352 -6.47 13.71 -13.06
N ASP A 353 -7.26 13.41 -14.09
CA ASP A 353 -7.01 13.83 -15.47
C ASP A 353 -8.01 14.92 -15.92
N LEU A 354 -7.46 16.11 -16.16
CA LEU A 354 -8.20 17.26 -16.68
C LEU A 354 -8.59 17.13 -18.15
N LEU A 355 -7.82 16.37 -18.96
CA LEU A 355 -8.11 16.16 -20.39
C LEU A 355 -9.33 15.25 -20.54
N LEU A 356 -9.35 14.09 -19.88
CA LEU A 356 -10.52 13.21 -19.82
C LEU A 356 -11.78 13.95 -19.31
N ASN A 357 -11.65 14.73 -18.23
CA ASN A 357 -12.76 15.51 -17.65
C ASN A 357 -13.31 16.54 -18.65
N ASN A 358 -12.44 17.22 -19.41
CA ASN A 358 -12.85 18.16 -20.45
C ASN A 358 -13.52 17.47 -21.65
N THR A 359 -12.95 16.38 -22.17
CA THR A 359 -13.53 15.61 -23.29
C THR A 359 -14.90 15.02 -22.93
N VAL A 360 -15.08 14.52 -21.71
CA VAL A 360 -16.40 14.05 -21.22
C VAL A 360 -17.42 15.19 -21.16
N ARG A 361 -17.03 16.38 -20.67
CA ARG A 361 -17.90 17.57 -20.67
C ARG A 361 -18.23 18.07 -22.08
N GLU A 362 -17.32 17.90 -23.03
CA GLU A 362 -17.51 18.24 -24.44
C GLU A 362 -18.57 17.32 -25.07
N ILE A 363 -18.39 16.00 -24.96
CA ILE A 363 -19.34 15.00 -25.48
C ILE A 363 -20.74 15.19 -24.87
N VAL A 364 -20.84 15.44 -23.56
CA VAL A 364 -22.14 15.66 -22.88
C VAL A 364 -22.82 16.99 -23.32
N ARG A 365 -22.08 17.95 -23.90
CA ARG A 365 -22.66 19.16 -24.51
C ARG A 365 -23.06 18.95 -25.97
N GLU A 366 -22.30 18.14 -26.71
CA GLU A 366 -22.62 17.75 -28.10
C GLU A 366 -23.89 16.88 -28.14
N GLU A 367 -23.95 15.86 -27.28
CA GLU A 367 -25.04 14.89 -27.22
C GLU A 367 -26.17 15.35 -26.30
N LYS A 368 -27.16 16.02 -26.88
CA LYS A 368 -28.34 16.55 -26.16
C LYS A 368 -29.06 15.52 -25.28
N MET A 369 -29.05 14.23 -25.65
CA MET A 369 -29.66 13.17 -24.83
C MET A 369 -28.92 12.98 -23.50
N LEU A 370 -27.58 13.01 -23.50
CA LEU A 370 -26.76 12.85 -22.31
C LEU A 370 -26.88 14.02 -21.33
N ASN A 371 -27.30 15.19 -21.80
CA ASN A 371 -27.55 16.37 -20.97
C ASN A 371 -28.91 16.35 -20.24
N THR A 372 -29.35 15.16 -19.80
CA THR A 372 -30.63 14.95 -19.11
C THR A 372 -30.38 14.43 -17.69
N TYR A 373 -31.10 14.97 -16.71
CA TYR A 373 -30.98 14.57 -15.29
C TYR A 373 -31.14 13.05 -15.09
N HIS A 374 -32.06 12.41 -15.82
CA HIS A 374 -32.30 10.97 -15.81
C HIS A 374 -31.05 10.13 -16.13
N ILE A 375 -30.18 10.61 -17.03
CA ILE A 375 -28.99 9.90 -17.48
C ILE A 375 -27.77 10.21 -16.59
N GLN A 376 -27.71 11.41 -16.02
CA GLN A 376 -26.62 11.84 -15.12
C GLN A 376 -26.80 11.39 -13.66
N ALA A 377 -28.05 11.09 -13.25
CA ALA A 377 -28.43 10.56 -11.94
C ALA A 377 -28.87 9.09 -12.04
N GLN A 378 -27.96 8.21 -12.48
CA GLN A 378 -28.20 6.76 -12.59
C GLN A 378 -28.66 6.15 -11.25
N ARG A 379 -29.63 5.23 -11.31
CA ARG A 379 -29.96 4.33 -10.19
C ARG A 379 -28.72 3.47 -9.90
N GLY A 380 -28.33 3.39 -8.63
CA GLY A 380 -27.26 2.50 -8.17
C GLY A 380 -26.67 2.89 -6.82
N LEU A 381 -26.03 1.93 -6.16
CA LEU A 381 -25.30 2.07 -4.90
C LEU A 381 -23.77 1.99 -5.08
N THR A 382 -23.31 1.44 -6.20
CA THR A 382 -21.89 1.30 -6.57
C THR A 382 -21.10 2.60 -6.41
N THR A 383 -19.86 2.48 -5.94
CA THR A 383 -18.94 3.62 -5.72
C THR A 383 -17.54 3.35 -6.26
N ALA A 384 -16.86 4.42 -6.66
CA ALA A 384 -15.44 4.40 -6.98
C ALA A 384 -14.86 5.78 -6.63
N PHE A 385 -13.81 5.84 -5.81
CA PHE A 385 -13.20 7.11 -5.38
C PHE A 385 -11.71 6.96 -5.04
N THR A 386 -10.99 8.09 -4.97
CA THR A 386 -9.59 8.13 -4.52
C THR A 386 -9.38 9.27 -3.53
N ARG A 387 -8.69 9.03 -2.40
CA ARG A 387 -8.39 10.06 -1.40
C ARG A 387 -6.92 10.02 -1.01
N SER A 388 -6.27 11.18 -0.96
CA SER A 388 -4.87 11.29 -0.52
C SER A 388 -4.79 11.22 1.02
N PHE A 389 -4.05 10.24 1.54
CA PHE A 389 -3.71 10.17 2.97
C PHE A 389 -2.33 10.78 3.26
N LEU A 390 -1.42 10.78 2.28
CA LEU A 390 -0.10 11.38 2.35
C LEU A 390 0.15 12.24 1.10
N ASN A 391 0.61 13.48 1.31
CA ASN A 391 1.06 14.38 0.25
C ASN A 391 2.40 14.99 0.69
N HIS A 392 3.49 14.71 -0.03
CA HIS A 392 4.83 15.17 0.32
C HIS A 392 5.70 15.24 -0.95
N PRO A 393 6.59 16.26 -1.13
CA PRO A 393 7.36 16.44 -2.37
C PRO A 393 8.24 15.27 -2.82
N SER A 394 8.52 14.32 -1.93
CA SER A 394 9.24 13.08 -2.26
C SER A 394 8.36 11.84 -2.45
N LEU A 395 7.10 11.83 -1.98
CA LEU A 395 6.25 10.64 -1.89
C LEU A 395 4.78 11.03 -1.64
N ASN A 396 3.87 10.63 -2.54
CA ASN A 396 2.42 10.74 -2.30
C ASN A 396 1.83 9.36 -2.02
N GLY A 397 0.79 9.32 -1.19
CA GLY A 397 0.06 8.11 -0.83
C GLY A 397 -1.44 8.35 -0.93
N SER A 398 -2.10 7.51 -1.72
CA SER A 398 -3.53 7.56 -1.98
C SER A 398 -4.21 6.23 -1.68
N LEU A 399 -5.40 6.31 -1.08
CA LEU A 399 -6.29 5.17 -0.90
C LEU A 399 -7.29 5.20 -2.05
N VAL A 400 -7.32 4.12 -2.82
CA VAL A 400 -8.31 3.86 -3.86
C VAL A 400 -9.36 2.91 -3.26
N SER A 401 -10.63 3.18 -3.51
CA SER A 401 -11.72 2.28 -3.12
C SER A 401 -12.73 2.17 -4.24
N ILE A 402 -13.11 0.93 -4.56
CA ILE A 402 -14.11 0.58 -5.58
C ILE A 402 -15.04 -0.46 -4.96
N GLN A 403 -16.32 -0.15 -4.86
CA GLN A 403 -17.33 -1.02 -4.24
C GLN A 403 -18.47 -1.26 -5.23
N GLU A 404 -18.49 -2.45 -5.84
CA GLU A 404 -19.50 -2.91 -6.78
C GLU A 404 -20.66 -3.54 -6.03
N VAL A 405 -21.84 -2.97 -6.21
CA VAL A 405 -23.08 -3.45 -5.59
C VAL A 405 -23.92 -4.19 -6.63
N SER A 406 -24.66 -5.21 -6.18
CA SER A 406 -25.64 -5.95 -6.98
C SER A 406 -26.83 -6.27 -6.08
N SER A 407 -28.05 -5.91 -6.49
CA SER A 407 -29.29 -6.06 -5.69
C SER A 407 -29.14 -5.63 -4.22
N GLY A 408 -28.52 -4.46 -3.99
CA GLY A 408 -28.29 -3.88 -2.66
C GLY A 408 -27.06 -4.42 -1.89
N LEU A 409 -26.48 -5.55 -2.29
CA LEU A 409 -25.35 -6.20 -1.61
C LEU A 409 -24.01 -5.97 -2.30
N LEU A 410 -22.91 -5.97 -1.53
CA LEU A 410 -21.56 -5.86 -2.06
C LEU A 410 -21.15 -7.13 -2.82
N LYS A 411 -21.18 -7.08 -4.15
CA LYS A 411 -20.70 -8.17 -5.03
C LYS A 411 -19.18 -8.22 -5.08
N ARG A 412 -18.52 -7.05 -5.18
CA ARG A 412 -17.05 -6.93 -5.16
C ARG A 412 -16.60 -5.61 -4.56
N GLY A 413 -15.90 -5.67 -3.43
CA GLY A 413 -15.20 -4.53 -2.84
C GLY A 413 -13.70 -4.62 -3.09
N ILE A 414 -13.04 -3.49 -3.33
CA ILE A 414 -11.58 -3.38 -3.48
C ILE A 414 -11.11 -2.12 -2.75
N VAL A 415 -10.04 -2.23 -1.94
CA VAL A 415 -9.41 -1.12 -1.21
C VAL A 415 -7.89 -1.21 -1.32
N ASP A 416 -7.30 -0.35 -2.13
CA ASP A 416 -5.88 -0.39 -2.50
C ASP A 416 -5.11 0.75 -1.85
N ILE A 417 -3.95 0.42 -1.29
CA ILE A 417 -2.97 1.40 -0.82
C ILE A 417 -1.96 1.62 -1.94
N VAL A 418 -2.09 2.78 -2.59
CA VAL A 418 -1.29 3.19 -3.74
C VAL A 418 -0.29 4.25 -3.31
N ILE A 419 0.97 4.08 -3.72
CA ILE A 419 2.02 5.08 -3.52
C ILE A 419 2.47 5.63 -4.87
N ASP A 420 2.34 6.95 -5.01
CA ASP A 420 2.55 7.70 -6.24
C ASP A 420 3.85 8.52 -6.14
N ARG A 421 4.76 8.37 -7.12
CA ARG A 421 6.06 9.04 -7.09
C ARG A 421 6.61 9.33 -8.49
N ALA A 422 6.58 10.60 -8.89
CA ALA A 422 7.13 11.09 -10.16
C ALA A 422 6.61 10.33 -11.39
N GLY A 423 5.27 10.26 -11.53
CA GLY A 423 4.59 9.56 -12.63
C GLY A 423 4.48 8.04 -12.47
N GLN A 424 5.31 7.42 -11.62
CA GLN A 424 5.18 5.99 -11.29
C GLN A 424 4.21 5.81 -10.12
N SER A 425 3.12 5.09 -10.36
CA SER A 425 2.19 4.61 -9.34
C SER A 425 2.53 3.16 -9.00
N GLN A 426 2.53 2.80 -7.71
CA GLN A 426 2.74 1.43 -7.25
C GLN A 426 1.76 1.08 -6.14
N GLU A 427 0.97 0.03 -6.38
CA GLU A 427 0.20 -0.64 -5.33
C GLU A 427 1.15 -1.38 -4.36
N ILE A 428 0.97 -1.12 -3.06
CA ILE A 428 1.67 -1.85 -1.99
C ILE A 428 0.78 -2.97 -1.44
N PHE A 429 -0.53 -2.72 -1.30
CA PHE A 429 -1.47 -3.70 -0.76
C PHE A 429 -2.90 -3.45 -1.27
N SER A 430 -3.49 -4.44 -1.94
CA SER A 430 -4.92 -4.54 -2.23
C SER A 430 -5.62 -5.42 -1.20
N LEU A 431 -6.76 -4.94 -0.68
CA LEU A 431 -7.76 -5.77 -0.02
C LEU A 431 -8.99 -5.87 -0.91
N GLY A 432 -9.23 -7.04 -1.50
CA GLY A 432 -10.46 -7.35 -2.20
C GLY A 432 -11.41 -8.20 -1.34
N LEU A 433 -12.70 -7.91 -1.41
CA LEU A 433 -13.80 -8.72 -0.89
C LEU A 433 -14.70 -9.12 -2.05
N PHE A 434 -15.23 -10.34 -2.06
CA PHE A 434 -16.16 -10.81 -3.07
C PHE A 434 -17.31 -11.59 -2.44
N THR A 435 -18.50 -11.46 -3.00
CA THR A 435 -19.67 -12.28 -2.66
C THR A 435 -20.41 -12.75 -3.91
N GLY A 436 -21.08 -13.89 -3.80
CA GLY A 436 -22.03 -14.42 -4.77
C GLY A 436 -23.17 -15.10 -4.02
N GLY A 437 -24.35 -15.23 -4.65
CA GLY A 437 -25.50 -15.94 -4.07
C GLY A 437 -26.14 -15.34 -2.80
N LEU A 438 -25.66 -14.20 -2.27
CA LEU A 438 -26.20 -13.62 -1.04
C LEU A 438 -27.56 -12.93 -1.23
N GLY A 439 -27.97 -12.64 -2.47
CA GLY A 439 -29.26 -12.00 -2.78
C GLY A 439 -30.46 -12.76 -2.22
N SER A 440 -30.40 -14.10 -2.15
CA SER A 440 -31.48 -14.95 -1.63
C SER A 440 -31.83 -14.71 -0.15
N PHE A 441 -30.97 -14.02 0.61
CA PHE A 441 -31.23 -13.67 2.01
C PHE A 441 -31.96 -12.33 2.17
N LEU A 442 -31.93 -11.46 1.16
CA LEU A 442 -32.68 -10.19 1.15
C LEU A 442 -34.01 -10.39 0.42
N SER A 443 -34.97 -10.97 1.14
CA SER A 443 -36.32 -11.29 0.68
C SER A 443 -37.21 -10.04 0.47
N SER A 444 -36.82 -9.14 -0.45
CA SER A 444 -37.55 -7.88 -0.70
C SER A 444 -37.72 -7.44 -2.15
N ASP A 445 -36.91 -7.91 -3.12
CA ASP A 445 -36.99 -7.49 -4.54
C ASP A 445 -36.94 -8.69 -5.51
N GLU A 446 -38.07 -9.39 -5.70
CA GLU A 446 -38.21 -10.45 -6.72
C GLU A 446 -38.01 -9.94 -8.16
N GLU A 447 -38.16 -8.63 -8.40
CA GLU A 447 -38.02 -7.98 -9.72
C GLU A 447 -36.59 -8.02 -10.32
N SER A 448 -35.59 -8.58 -9.63
CA SER A 448 -34.18 -8.54 -10.05
C SER A 448 -33.56 -9.89 -10.47
N ALA A 449 -34.32 -10.99 -10.43
CA ALA A 449 -33.90 -12.27 -10.98
C ALA A 449 -34.16 -12.32 -12.51
N ASP A 450 -33.11 -12.13 -13.31
CA ASP A 450 -33.10 -12.53 -14.73
C ASP A 450 -33.35 -14.06 -14.77
N PRO A 451 -34.43 -14.57 -15.41
CA PRO A 451 -34.80 -15.99 -15.28
C PRO A 451 -33.79 -16.97 -15.94
N ASP A 452 -32.81 -16.44 -16.67
CA ASP A 452 -31.65 -17.17 -17.22
C ASP A 452 -30.44 -17.21 -16.26
N GLU A 453 -30.50 -16.58 -15.08
CA GLU A 453 -29.45 -16.65 -14.05
C GLU A 453 -29.61 -17.95 -13.22
N PRO A 454 -28.70 -18.94 -13.31
CA PRO A 454 -28.73 -20.07 -12.39
C PRO A 454 -28.37 -19.61 -10.97
N GLU A 455 -29.08 -20.13 -9.97
CA GLU A 455 -28.86 -19.77 -8.56
C GLU A 455 -27.39 -19.92 -8.17
N GLU A 456 -26.73 -18.82 -7.86
CA GLU A 456 -25.38 -18.87 -7.31
C GLU A 456 -25.43 -19.33 -5.85
N SER A 457 -24.58 -20.29 -5.50
CA SER A 457 -24.33 -20.66 -4.11
C SER A 457 -23.90 -19.44 -3.29
N ALA A 458 -24.52 -19.24 -2.12
CA ALA A 458 -24.12 -18.22 -1.16
C ALA A 458 -22.66 -18.39 -0.75
N THR A 459 -21.77 -17.56 -1.27
CA THR A 459 -20.32 -17.66 -1.05
C THR A 459 -19.78 -16.26 -0.76
N ALA A 460 -18.93 -16.12 0.25
CA ALA A 460 -18.16 -14.89 0.47
C ALA A 460 -16.69 -15.20 0.74
N GLY A 461 -15.82 -14.25 0.39
CA GLY A 461 -14.40 -14.37 0.63
C GLY A 461 -13.62 -13.09 0.38
N MET A 462 -12.31 -13.23 0.54
CA MET A 462 -11.33 -12.17 0.54
C MET A 462 -10.16 -12.55 -0.37
N GLU A 463 -9.74 -11.62 -1.23
CA GLU A 463 -8.51 -11.74 -2.01
C GLU A 463 -7.50 -10.69 -1.54
N VAL A 464 -6.26 -11.10 -1.29
CA VAL A 464 -5.19 -10.21 -0.86
C VAL A 464 -4.13 -10.15 -1.97
N THR A 465 -3.71 -8.95 -2.34
CA THR A 465 -2.56 -8.73 -3.22
C THR A 465 -1.54 -7.87 -2.48
N ALA A 466 -0.35 -8.39 -2.22
CA ALA A 466 0.73 -7.68 -1.54
C ALA A 466 1.91 -7.51 -2.50
N LEU A 467 2.42 -6.28 -2.65
CA LEU A 467 3.57 -5.95 -3.51
C LEU A 467 3.43 -6.50 -4.95
N GLY A 468 2.22 -6.42 -5.52
CA GLY A 468 1.88 -6.94 -6.85
C GLY A 468 1.78 -8.47 -6.96
N VAL A 469 1.72 -9.20 -5.84
CA VAL A 469 1.56 -10.67 -5.79
C VAL A 469 0.24 -11.02 -5.12
N GLN A 470 -0.65 -11.71 -5.84
CA GLN A 470 -1.89 -12.26 -5.29
C GLN A 470 -1.59 -13.58 -4.57
N VAL A 471 -1.97 -13.67 -3.30
CA VAL A 471 -2.01 -14.95 -2.56
C VAL A 471 -3.33 -15.68 -2.84
N ARG A 472 -3.42 -16.96 -2.45
CA ARG A 472 -4.65 -17.74 -2.55
C ARG A 472 -5.81 -17.01 -1.85
N PRO A 473 -6.99 -16.85 -2.50
CA PRO A 473 -8.15 -16.26 -1.84
C PRO A 473 -8.60 -17.07 -0.61
N PHE A 474 -9.05 -16.35 0.41
CA PHE A 474 -9.65 -16.90 1.62
C PHE A 474 -11.16 -16.91 1.45
N VAL A 475 -11.77 -18.09 1.35
CA VAL A 475 -13.23 -18.24 1.37
C VAL A 475 -13.67 -18.32 2.82
N PHE A 476 -14.65 -17.50 3.22
CA PHE A 476 -15.19 -17.49 4.58
C PHE A 476 -16.28 -18.55 4.76
N PHE A 477 -17.08 -18.79 3.72
CA PHE A 477 -18.08 -19.84 3.66
C PHE A 477 -18.46 -20.11 2.18
N SER A 478 -18.90 -21.33 1.89
CA SER A 478 -19.40 -21.77 0.60
C SER A 478 -20.70 -22.58 0.77
N GLY A 479 -21.81 -21.97 0.40
CA GLY A 479 -23.16 -22.49 0.60
C GLY A 479 -23.84 -21.94 1.85
N GLN A 480 -25.17 -21.95 1.83
CA GLN A 480 -26.01 -21.38 2.89
C GLN A 480 -25.82 -22.11 4.23
N GLY A 481 -25.54 -23.42 4.21
CA GLY A 481 -25.32 -24.23 5.42
C GLY A 481 -24.10 -23.81 6.23
N GLU A 482 -22.96 -23.53 5.56
CA GLU A 482 -21.75 -23.05 6.24
C GLU A 482 -21.96 -21.64 6.82
N LEU A 483 -22.56 -20.73 6.05
CA LEU A 483 -22.92 -19.39 6.51
C LEU A 483 -23.79 -19.43 7.77
N MET A 484 -24.88 -20.20 7.75
CA MET A 484 -25.74 -20.35 8.93
C MET A 484 -25.00 -21.03 10.09
N GLY A 485 -24.12 -21.99 9.82
CA GLY A 485 -23.23 -22.57 10.83
C GLY A 485 -22.35 -21.52 11.53
N HIS A 486 -21.77 -20.59 10.78
CA HIS A 486 -20.99 -19.47 11.35
C HIS A 486 -21.85 -18.50 12.17
N VAL A 487 -23.07 -18.19 11.70
CA VAL A 487 -24.02 -17.33 12.44
C VAL A 487 -24.46 -17.99 13.75
N TRP A 488 -24.91 -19.25 13.72
CA TRP A 488 -25.38 -19.97 14.92
C TRP A 488 -24.27 -20.28 15.93
N SER A 489 -23.03 -20.49 15.47
CA SER A 489 -21.87 -20.69 16.35
C SER A 489 -21.29 -19.40 16.92
N GLY A 490 -21.70 -18.23 16.39
CA GLY A 490 -21.14 -16.93 16.79
C GLY A 490 -19.65 -16.77 16.47
N THR A 491 -19.09 -17.58 15.55
CA THR A 491 -17.63 -17.64 15.30
C THR A 491 -17.04 -16.37 14.68
N GLY A 492 -17.87 -15.46 14.16
CA GLY A 492 -17.46 -14.11 13.76
C GLY A 492 -17.54 -13.05 14.86
N SER A 493 -18.20 -13.34 16.00
CA SER A 493 -18.51 -12.35 17.03
C SER A 493 -17.29 -11.86 17.82
N GLU A 494 -16.22 -12.67 17.86
CA GLU A 494 -14.91 -12.29 18.40
C GLU A 494 -13.97 -11.83 17.29
N LYS A 495 -13.00 -10.97 17.64
CA LYS A 495 -12.01 -10.44 16.69
C LYS A 495 -11.02 -11.53 16.28
N THR A 496 -11.13 -12.03 15.05
CA THR A 496 -10.30 -13.11 14.51
C THR A 496 -9.26 -12.60 13.51
N PRO A 497 -7.99 -13.05 13.56
CA PRO A 497 -6.96 -12.69 12.59
C PRO A 497 -7.11 -13.49 11.29
N ALA A 498 -7.37 -12.80 10.18
CA ALA A 498 -7.56 -13.41 8.87
C ALA A 498 -6.27 -13.49 8.03
N PHE A 499 -5.36 -12.51 8.16
CA PHE A 499 -4.07 -12.51 7.46
C PHE A 499 -3.01 -11.72 8.26
N GLN A 500 -1.92 -12.38 8.64
CA GLN A 500 -0.97 -11.86 9.65
C GLN A 500 0.49 -12.20 9.29
N THR A 501 1.27 -11.34 8.63
CA THR A 501 2.60 -11.70 8.08
C THR A 501 3.64 -10.59 8.23
N ILE A 502 4.93 -10.93 8.21
CA ILE A 502 6.03 -9.98 8.11
C ILE A 502 6.73 -10.13 6.75
N ALA A 503 6.52 -9.16 5.86
CA ALA A 503 7.04 -9.18 4.50
C ALA A 503 8.22 -8.21 4.29
N LEU A 504 9.12 -8.58 3.38
CA LEU A 504 10.20 -7.72 2.90
C LEU A 504 9.63 -6.73 1.87
N LEU A 505 9.59 -5.44 2.23
CA LEU A 505 9.06 -4.35 1.43
C LEU A 505 10.08 -3.79 0.43
N GLN A 506 11.34 -3.65 0.87
CA GLN A 506 12.44 -3.12 0.08
C GLN A 506 13.73 -3.84 0.49
N ASP A 507 14.59 -4.09 -0.49
CA ASP A 507 15.88 -4.74 -0.27
C ASP A 507 16.81 -4.32 -1.40
N HIS A 508 17.81 -3.50 -1.07
CA HIS A 508 18.85 -3.05 -1.99
C HIS A 508 20.18 -3.10 -1.27
N LEU A 509 21.18 -3.72 -1.88
CA LEU A 509 22.55 -3.80 -1.38
C LEU A 509 23.50 -3.59 -2.55
N GLU A 510 24.32 -2.56 -2.44
CA GLU A 510 25.19 -2.09 -3.52
C GLU A 510 26.55 -1.70 -2.93
N TYR A 511 27.62 -2.09 -3.64
CA TYR A 511 29.00 -1.80 -3.25
C TYR A 511 29.59 -0.87 -4.30
N LEU A 512 29.78 0.40 -3.93
CA LEU A 512 30.35 1.40 -4.82
C LEU A 512 31.87 1.48 -4.60
N PRO A 513 32.71 1.09 -5.58
CA PRO A 513 34.13 1.39 -5.55
C PRO A 513 34.33 2.89 -5.77
N LEU A 514 35.04 3.53 -4.85
CA LEU A 514 35.31 4.97 -4.84
C LEU A 514 36.69 5.23 -5.45
N GLN A 515 36.85 6.36 -6.15
CA GLN A 515 38.12 6.75 -6.78
C GLN A 515 39.30 6.86 -5.79
N THR A 516 39.04 7.00 -4.49
CA THR A 516 40.05 7.02 -3.42
C THR A 516 40.50 5.62 -2.97
N GLY A 517 40.09 4.55 -3.67
CA GLY A 517 40.40 3.16 -3.32
C GLY A 517 39.47 2.53 -2.27
N PHE A 518 38.52 3.28 -1.72
CA PHE A 518 37.58 2.79 -0.69
C PHE A 518 36.35 2.15 -1.32
N ILE A 519 35.68 1.24 -0.62
CA ILE A 519 34.39 0.68 -1.02
C ILE A 519 33.31 1.19 -0.08
N ALA A 520 32.30 1.86 -0.62
CA ALA A 520 31.10 2.27 0.11
C ALA A 520 30.02 1.19 -0.02
N GLU A 521 29.61 0.64 1.13
CA GLU A 521 28.48 -0.28 1.29
C GLU A 521 27.21 0.55 1.45
N LEU A 522 26.34 0.54 0.44
CA LEU A 522 24.99 1.11 0.45
C LEU A 522 23.97 0.00 0.68
N SER A 523 23.22 0.07 1.78
CA SER A 523 22.16 -0.88 2.10
C SER A 523 20.86 -0.16 2.42
N LEU A 524 19.74 -0.65 1.89
CA LEU A 524 18.40 -0.15 2.16
C LEU A 524 17.44 -1.33 2.29
N ILE A 525 17.04 -1.62 3.53
CA ILE A 525 16.15 -2.72 3.88
C ILE A 525 14.88 -2.15 4.50
N GLY A 526 13.73 -2.52 3.96
CA GLY A 526 12.41 -2.18 4.49
C GLY A 526 11.59 -3.44 4.72
N ALA A 527 10.89 -3.51 5.85
CA ALA A 527 9.96 -4.57 6.18
C ALA A 527 8.61 -3.99 6.61
N VAL A 528 7.54 -4.75 6.36
CA VAL A 528 6.19 -4.47 6.84
C VAL A 528 5.69 -5.67 7.64
N SER A 529 5.40 -5.44 8.92
CA SER A 529 4.61 -6.35 9.75
C SER A 529 3.14 -5.98 9.56
N PHE A 530 2.31 -6.96 9.25
CA PHE A 530 0.93 -6.76 8.83
C PHE A 530 -0.01 -7.66 9.62
N ASP A 531 -1.10 -7.08 10.10
CA ASP A 531 -2.23 -7.75 10.76
C ASP A 531 -3.53 -7.25 10.13
N LEU A 532 -4.33 -8.18 9.60
CA LEU A 532 -5.69 -7.96 9.14
C LEU A 532 -6.59 -8.88 9.95
N SER A 533 -7.47 -8.28 10.72
CA SER A 533 -8.37 -8.96 11.65
C SER A 533 -9.80 -8.45 11.49
N GLY A 534 -10.77 -9.36 11.61
CA GLY A 534 -12.18 -9.11 11.36
C GLY A 534 -13.07 -9.50 12.54
N GLN A 535 -14.20 -8.82 12.64
CA GLN A 535 -15.27 -9.10 13.59
C GLN A 535 -16.62 -8.82 12.92
N ILE A 536 -17.60 -9.70 13.13
CA ILE A 536 -18.97 -9.61 12.62
C ILE A 536 -19.91 -10.07 13.74
N GLN A 537 -20.64 -9.12 14.31
CA GLN A 537 -21.74 -9.37 15.24
C GLN A 537 -23.06 -9.23 14.45
N LEU A 538 -23.96 -10.20 14.59
CA LEU A 538 -25.25 -10.21 13.88
C LEU A 538 -26.37 -10.65 14.83
N SER A 539 -27.42 -9.84 14.93
CA SER A 539 -28.60 -10.15 15.74
C SER A 539 -29.82 -10.27 14.83
N LEU A 540 -30.28 -11.51 14.61
CA LEU A 540 -31.54 -11.77 13.91
C LEU A 540 -32.76 -11.21 14.68
N TRP A 541 -32.67 -11.15 16.02
CA TRP A 541 -33.72 -10.64 16.89
C TRP A 541 -33.85 -9.11 16.84
N ASN A 542 -32.72 -8.40 16.92
CA ASN A 542 -32.69 -6.93 16.82
C ASN A 542 -32.60 -6.43 15.37
N LYS A 543 -32.59 -7.36 14.39
CA LYS A 543 -32.45 -7.13 12.95
C LYS A 543 -31.33 -6.16 12.57
N ASN A 544 -30.17 -6.32 13.21
CA ASN A 544 -28.98 -5.52 12.93
C ASN A 544 -27.72 -6.38 12.80
N ALA A 545 -26.70 -5.82 12.15
CA ALA A 545 -25.35 -6.38 12.10
C ALA A 545 -24.31 -5.27 12.20
N HIS A 546 -23.27 -5.51 12.99
CA HIS A 546 -22.10 -4.66 13.13
C HIS A 546 -20.87 -5.42 12.69
N SER A 547 -20.06 -4.85 11.80
CA SER A 547 -18.76 -5.41 11.44
C SER A 547 -17.64 -4.40 11.56
N LEU A 548 -16.51 -4.88 12.06
CA LEU A 548 -15.25 -4.17 12.15
C LEU A 548 -14.17 -4.99 11.41
N VAL A 549 -13.51 -4.37 10.44
CA VAL A 549 -12.30 -4.90 9.80
C VAL A 549 -11.14 -3.97 10.12
N GLU A 550 -10.20 -4.42 10.93
CA GLU A 550 -8.99 -3.69 11.28
C GLU A 550 -7.80 -4.13 10.43
N LYS A 551 -7.09 -3.15 9.85
CA LYS A 551 -5.88 -3.34 9.05
C LYS A 551 -4.74 -2.56 9.71
N ASN A 552 -3.90 -3.28 10.45
CA ASN A 552 -2.71 -2.77 11.14
C ASN A 552 -1.44 -3.06 10.32
N ALA A 553 -0.66 -2.04 9.99
CA ALA A 553 0.58 -2.18 9.22
C ALA A 553 1.73 -1.39 9.88
N GLY A 554 2.66 -2.12 10.48
CA GLY A 554 3.88 -1.60 11.09
C GLY A 554 5.02 -1.64 10.08
N ILE A 555 5.40 -0.49 9.53
CA ILE A 555 6.45 -0.36 8.52
C ILE A 555 7.73 0.11 9.19
N ALA A 556 8.82 -0.61 8.98
CA ALA A 556 10.17 -0.19 9.36
C ALA A 556 11.07 -0.17 8.12
N LEU A 557 11.94 0.83 8.02
CA LEU A 557 12.90 0.99 6.94
C LEU A 557 14.24 1.51 7.49
N GLN A 558 15.28 0.71 7.30
CA GLN A 558 16.65 0.98 7.71
C GLN A 558 17.50 1.20 6.46
N GLY A 559 18.07 2.39 6.33
CA GLY A 559 19.12 2.68 5.35
C GLY A 559 20.46 2.83 6.05
N LEU A 560 21.50 2.22 5.50
CA LEU A 560 22.87 2.24 6.00
C LEU A 560 23.82 2.62 4.86
N ILE A 561 24.65 3.63 5.10
CA ILE A 561 25.89 3.86 4.36
C ILE A 561 27.04 3.53 5.27
N LYS A 562 28.00 2.75 4.77
CA LYS A 562 29.16 2.34 5.53
C LYS A 562 30.41 2.34 4.65
N VAL A 563 31.42 3.11 5.06
CA VAL A 563 32.80 2.99 4.57
C VAL A 563 33.59 2.37 5.72
N ASP A 564 34.09 1.16 5.50
CA ASP A 564 34.80 0.36 6.50
C ASP A 564 36.18 0.04 5.93
N THR A 565 37.23 0.57 6.54
CA THR A 565 38.63 0.30 6.21
C THR A 565 39.39 -0.05 7.49
N SER A 566 40.54 -0.69 7.35
CA SER A 566 41.42 -1.04 8.47
C SER A 566 41.80 0.12 9.41
N PHE A 567 41.73 1.38 8.94
CA PHE A 567 42.10 2.58 9.70
C PHE A 567 40.95 3.60 9.93
N VAL A 568 39.85 3.55 9.17
CA VAL A 568 38.65 4.39 9.40
C VAL A 568 37.38 3.59 9.15
N ARG A 569 36.48 3.59 10.14
CA ARG A 569 35.10 3.15 9.99
C ARG A 569 34.16 4.33 10.16
N SER A 570 33.49 4.73 9.07
CA SER A 570 32.44 5.75 9.07
C SER A 570 31.13 5.13 8.60
N GLN A 571 30.08 5.24 9.42
CA GLN A 571 28.75 4.74 9.10
C GLN A 571 27.67 5.79 9.41
N VAL A 572 26.73 5.94 8.47
CA VAL A 572 25.52 6.75 8.59
C VAL A 572 24.33 5.82 8.44
N GLU A 573 23.50 5.75 9.47
CA GLU A 573 22.31 4.92 9.52
C GLU A 573 21.09 5.83 9.68
N PHE A 574 20.03 5.61 8.90
CA PHE A 574 18.73 6.24 9.12
C PHE A 574 17.65 5.18 9.25
N ASN A 575 16.77 5.35 10.24
CA ASN A 575 15.66 4.49 10.54
C ASN A 575 14.36 5.29 10.44
N LEU A 576 13.48 4.87 9.55
CA LEU A 576 12.12 5.38 9.37
C LEU A 576 11.14 4.30 9.85
N ALA A 577 10.24 4.66 10.76
CA ALA A 577 9.25 3.74 11.30
C ALA A 577 7.87 4.42 11.40
N THR A 578 6.81 3.74 10.98
CA THR A 578 5.43 4.24 11.06
C THR A 578 4.43 3.11 11.24
N GLU A 579 3.36 3.38 11.96
CA GLU A 579 2.25 2.44 12.20
C GLU A 579 1.02 3.01 11.51
N VAL A 580 0.58 2.34 10.44
CA VAL A 580 -0.60 2.73 9.66
C VAL A 580 -1.75 1.83 10.10
N LYS A 581 -2.84 2.44 10.55
CA LYS A 581 -4.08 1.74 10.92
C LYS A 581 -5.22 2.22 10.04
N LEU A 582 -6.03 1.28 9.56
CA LEU A 582 -7.26 1.55 8.82
C LEU A 582 -8.35 0.62 9.34
N ASN A 583 -9.44 1.20 9.81
CA ASN A 583 -10.59 0.49 10.35
C ASN A 583 -11.79 0.76 9.42
N LEU A 584 -12.31 -0.29 8.80
CA LEU A 584 -13.59 -0.24 8.11
C LEU A 584 -14.66 -0.72 9.10
N VAL A 585 -15.57 0.18 9.47
CA VAL A 585 -16.78 -0.15 10.24
C VAL A 585 -17.96 -0.23 9.27
N SER A 586 -18.81 -1.23 9.45
CA SER A 586 -20.04 -1.45 8.70
C SER A 586 -21.19 -1.70 9.67
N ASP A 587 -22.11 -0.74 9.76
CA ASP A 587 -23.34 -0.85 10.53
C ASP A 587 -24.50 -1.10 9.57
N ILE A 588 -25.29 -2.15 9.84
CA ILE A 588 -26.42 -2.57 9.01
C ILE A 588 -27.67 -2.69 9.88
N ASP A 589 -28.73 -1.99 9.48
CA ASP A 589 -30.08 -2.15 10.03
C ASP A 589 -31.00 -2.70 8.92
N PHE A 590 -31.69 -3.80 9.25
CA PHE A 590 -32.69 -4.47 8.41
C PHE A 590 -34.03 -4.66 9.14
N TYR A 591 -34.33 -3.80 10.12
CA TYR A 591 -35.62 -3.78 10.81
C TYR A 591 -36.76 -3.33 9.89
N GLY A 592 -36.50 -2.33 9.05
CA GLY A 592 -37.38 -1.82 8.00
C GLY A 592 -36.69 -1.75 6.64
N ASN A 593 -36.58 -0.55 6.06
CA ASN A 593 -35.79 -0.35 4.84
C ASN A 593 -34.30 -0.54 5.14
N LEU A 594 -33.62 -1.43 4.41
CA LEU A 594 -32.20 -1.74 4.59
C LEU A 594 -31.33 -0.46 4.60
N ALA A 595 -30.75 -0.16 5.76
CA ALA A 595 -29.84 0.96 5.95
C ALA A 595 -28.43 0.42 6.19
N LEU A 596 -27.51 0.75 5.28
CA LEU A 596 -26.10 0.38 5.35
C LEU A 596 -25.27 1.64 5.55
N CYS A 597 -24.53 1.71 6.64
CA CYS A 597 -23.55 2.74 6.94
C CYS A 597 -22.14 2.15 6.91
N LEU A 598 -21.31 2.58 5.96
CA LEU A 598 -19.89 2.25 5.91
C LEU A 598 -19.06 3.45 6.37
N GLN A 599 -18.15 3.25 7.32
CA GLN A 599 -17.26 4.27 7.87
C GLN A 599 -15.79 3.81 7.76
N LEU A 600 -15.03 4.43 6.85
CA LEU A 600 -13.59 4.16 6.72
C LEU A 600 -12.80 5.16 7.58
N LYS A 601 -12.28 4.68 8.71
CA LYS A 601 -11.55 5.46 9.73
C LYS A 601 -10.06 5.17 9.67
N GLN A 602 -9.24 6.21 9.72
CA GLN A 602 -7.81 6.16 9.97
C GLN A 602 -7.54 6.77 11.36
N PRO A 603 -7.12 5.99 12.36
CA PRO A 603 -6.68 6.52 13.66
C PRO A 603 -5.45 7.45 13.56
N ASP A 604 -5.18 8.20 14.63
CA ASP A 604 -3.93 8.93 14.78
C ASP A 604 -2.71 7.99 14.66
N SER A 605 -1.68 8.46 13.96
CA SER A 605 -0.47 7.69 13.69
C SER A 605 0.78 8.58 13.79
N VAL A 606 1.95 7.96 13.94
CA VAL A 606 3.20 8.68 14.18
C VAL A 606 4.32 8.13 13.30
N VAL A 607 4.93 9.01 12.51
CA VAL A 607 6.14 8.72 11.75
C VAL A 607 7.37 9.11 12.59
N ARG A 608 8.20 8.13 12.93
CA ARG A 608 9.48 8.31 13.61
C ARG A 608 10.61 8.23 12.59
N HIS A 609 11.46 9.25 12.53
CA HIS A 609 12.64 9.29 11.66
C HIS A 609 13.88 9.63 12.50
N ASN A 610 14.76 8.64 12.65
CA ASN A 610 15.97 8.72 13.46
C ASN A 610 17.20 8.58 12.56
N ILE A 611 18.17 9.48 12.70
CA ILE A 611 19.45 9.44 11.98
C ILE A 611 20.58 9.27 13.00
N TYR A 612 21.52 8.38 12.72
CA TYR A 612 22.72 8.12 13.51
C TYR A 612 23.95 8.22 12.62
N LYS A 613 24.97 8.98 13.04
CA LYS A 613 26.32 8.96 12.47
C LYS A 613 27.27 8.40 13.52
N VAL A 614 28.07 7.40 13.14
CA VAL A 614 29.13 6.84 13.99
C VAL A 614 30.44 6.83 13.19
N GLU A 615 31.48 7.41 13.77
CA GLU A 615 32.84 7.41 13.23
C GLU A 615 33.79 6.86 14.28
N ARG A 616 34.63 5.89 13.89
CA ARG A 616 35.60 5.21 14.75
C ARG A 616 36.89 5.02 13.96
N ILE A 617 38.01 5.41 14.55
CA ILE A 617 39.35 5.10 14.05
C ILE A 617 39.86 3.91 14.88
N PRO A 618 39.99 2.69 14.32
CA PRO A 618 40.55 1.53 15.03
C PRO A 618 41.90 1.81 15.68
N GLY A 619 42.18 1.15 16.81
CA GLY A 619 43.37 1.42 17.63
C GLY A 619 43.35 2.74 18.44
N SER A 620 42.51 3.71 18.08
CA SER A 620 42.43 5.01 18.77
C SER A 620 41.28 5.11 19.78
N LYS A 621 41.32 6.15 20.63
CA LYS A 621 40.19 6.57 21.47
C LYS A 621 39.16 7.43 20.71
N HIS A 622 39.37 7.74 19.43
CA HIS A 622 38.47 8.60 18.66
C HIS A 622 37.20 7.84 18.25
N ARG A 623 36.08 8.21 18.87
CA ARG A 623 34.75 7.67 18.61
C ARG A 623 33.71 8.80 18.62
N LEU A 624 33.30 9.28 17.45
CA LEU A 624 32.18 10.20 17.34
C LEU A 624 30.87 9.41 17.23
N ARG A 625 29.85 9.82 18.00
CA ARG A 625 28.45 9.41 17.79
C ARG A 625 27.57 10.65 17.81
N LYS A 626 26.89 10.93 16.69
CA LYS A 626 25.85 11.96 16.60
C LYS A 626 24.53 11.28 16.28
N SER A 627 23.43 11.75 16.86
CA SER A 627 22.10 11.30 16.49
C SER A 627 21.11 12.46 16.43
N LYS A 628 20.09 12.30 15.58
CA LYS A 628 18.99 13.25 15.42
C LYS A 628 17.69 12.47 15.35
N TYR A 629 16.74 12.82 16.21
CA TYR A 629 15.42 12.20 16.29
C TYR A 629 14.38 13.20 15.76
N LYS A 630 13.45 12.74 14.93
CA LYS A 630 12.29 13.53 14.49
C LYS A 630 11.03 12.66 14.60
N THR A 631 10.05 13.19 15.29
CA THR A 631 8.71 12.59 15.41
C THR A 631 7.73 13.49 14.66
N ILE A 632 6.89 12.91 13.80
CA ILE A 632 5.89 13.63 13.00
C ILE A 632 4.53 12.99 13.29
N PRO A 633 3.58 13.70 13.92
CA PRO A 633 2.22 13.21 14.07
C PRO A 633 1.49 13.27 12.73
N VAL A 634 0.65 12.27 12.49
CA VAL A 634 -0.27 12.17 11.35
C VAL A 634 -1.68 12.07 11.94
N PRO A 635 -2.50 13.13 11.83
CA PRO A 635 -3.80 13.18 12.50
C PRO A 635 -4.80 12.19 11.88
N GLY A 636 -5.64 11.61 12.73
CA GLY A 636 -6.72 10.71 12.33
C GLY A 636 -7.76 11.38 11.43
N ARG A 637 -8.42 10.57 10.58
CA ARG A 637 -9.37 11.03 9.54
C ARG A 637 -10.45 9.98 9.29
N THR A 638 -11.67 10.44 8.98
CA THR A 638 -12.72 9.58 8.41
C THR A 638 -12.90 9.95 6.94
N TYR A 639 -12.92 8.96 6.05
CA TYR A 639 -13.04 9.17 4.61
C TYR A 639 -14.50 9.12 4.16
N ALA A 640 -15.00 10.23 3.61
CA ALA A 640 -16.33 10.29 3.00
C ALA A 640 -16.38 9.45 1.71
N LEU A 641 -17.31 8.48 1.66
CA LEU A 641 -17.41 7.48 0.59
C LEU A 641 -18.24 8.02 -0.60
N ASN A 642 -19.56 8.04 -0.46
CA ASN A 642 -20.48 8.75 -1.36
C ASN A 642 -21.59 9.44 -0.54
N ARG A 643 -22.35 10.34 -1.21
CA ARG A 643 -23.44 11.09 -0.57
C ARG A 643 -24.52 10.17 0.04
N LYS A 644 -24.90 9.09 -0.66
CA LYS A 644 -25.96 8.18 -0.22
C LYS A 644 -25.57 7.39 1.05
N ASN A 645 -24.32 6.96 1.16
CA ASN A 645 -23.76 6.36 2.38
C ASN A 645 -23.79 7.34 3.54
N ASN A 646 -23.41 8.61 3.32
CA ASN A 646 -23.52 9.62 4.37
C ASN A 646 -24.99 9.83 4.79
N GLU A 647 -25.93 9.83 3.84
CA GLU A 647 -27.38 9.92 4.10
C GLU A 647 -27.95 8.68 4.82
N MET A 648 -27.35 7.49 4.66
CA MET A 648 -27.70 6.29 5.45
C MET A 648 -27.03 6.29 6.83
N CYS A 649 -25.75 6.65 6.93
CA CYS A 649 -25.04 6.81 8.20
C CYS A 649 -25.73 7.83 9.12
N ASN A 650 -26.22 8.93 8.56
CA ASN A 650 -27.00 9.91 9.33
C ASN A 650 -28.28 9.30 9.94
N LYS A 651 -28.85 8.22 9.39
CA LYS A 651 -29.96 7.49 10.02
C LYS A 651 -29.43 6.55 11.10
N CYS A 652 -28.56 5.62 10.71
CA CYS A 652 -27.99 4.60 11.61
C CYS A 652 -27.35 5.19 12.89
N ILE A 653 -26.77 6.39 12.82
CA ILE A 653 -26.17 7.07 13.97
C ILE A 653 -27.24 7.71 14.88
N LEU A 654 -28.30 8.30 14.32
CA LEU A 654 -29.40 8.89 15.10
C LEU A 654 -30.21 7.83 15.88
N ASP A 655 -30.31 6.62 15.33
CA ASP A 655 -30.97 5.49 15.99
C ASP A 655 -30.12 4.86 17.12
N VAL A 656 -28.82 5.20 17.22
CA VAL A 656 -27.94 4.75 18.31
C VAL A 656 -27.94 5.71 19.51
N GLU A 657 -27.98 7.03 19.28
CA GLU A 657 -28.03 8.01 20.40
C GLU A 657 -29.32 7.86 21.23
N SER A 658 -30.44 7.55 20.58
CA SER A 658 -31.73 7.30 21.26
C SER A 658 -31.69 6.05 22.15
N PHE A 659 -31.06 4.96 21.69
CA PHE A 659 -30.84 3.74 22.48
C PHE A 659 -29.89 3.95 23.66
N HIS A 660 -28.79 4.70 23.45
CA HIS A 660 -27.82 4.93 24.52
C HIS A 660 -28.41 5.80 25.64
N MET A 661 -29.24 6.78 25.29
CA MET A 661 -29.95 7.62 26.24
C MET A 661 -31.00 6.82 27.03
N SER A 662 -31.75 5.92 26.40
CA SER A 662 -32.76 5.10 27.09
C SER A 662 -32.15 4.10 28.07
N PHE A 663 -31.01 3.47 27.76
CA PHE A 663 -30.28 2.65 28.74
C PHE A 663 -29.76 3.47 29.92
N SER A 664 -29.15 4.65 29.67
CA SER A 664 -28.64 5.50 30.76
C SER A 664 -29.74 6.00 31.71
N LEU A 665 -30.97 6.18 31.22
CA LEU A 665 -32.14 6.49 32.04
C LEU A 665 -32.62 5.27 32.84
N LEU A 666 -32.57 4.07 32.25
CA LEU A 666 -32.99 2.84 32.92
C LEU A 666 -32.06 2.49 34.09
N ASP A 667 -30.75 2.57 33.89
CA ASP A 667 -29.75 2.31 34.94
C ASP A 667 -29.85 3.35 36.08
N PHE A 668 -30.08 4.62 35.76
CA PHE A 668 -30.28 5.68 36.77
C PHE A 668 -31.54 5.44 37.62
N CYS A 669 -32.63 5.00 37.02
CA CYS A 669 -33.85 4.61 37.74
C CYS A 669 -33.66 3.34 38.61
N ILE A 670 -32.73 2.45 38.24
CA ILE A 670 -32.42 1.24 39.02
C ILE A 670 -31.53 1.58 40.24
N GLU A 671 -30.59 2.54 40.13
CA GLU A 671 -29.79 2.98 41.28
C GLU A 671 -30.59 3.79 42.32
N GLU A 672 -31.47 4.70 41.90
CA GLU A 672 -32.30 5.46 42.86
C GLU A 672 -33.35 4.59 43.56
N GLY A 673 -33.89 3.56 42.89
CA GLY A 673 -34.91 2.67 43.43
C GLY A 673 -34.46 1.76 44.59
N HIS A 674 -33.18 1.77 44.97
CA HIS A 674 -32.60 0.84 45.92
C HIS A 674 -32.36 1.38 47.35
N ARG A 675 -32.92 2.55 47.69
CA ARG A 675 -32.91 3.10 49.06
C ARG A 675 -34.32 3.27 49.62
N ASP A 676 -34.47 2.92 50.89
CA ASP A 676 -35.62 3.20 51.79
C ASP A 676 -36.87 2.26 51.82
N THR A 677 -36.62 0.98 52.13
CA THR A 677 -37.46 0.12 53.04
C THR A 677 -38.81 -0.42 52.48
N PRO A 678 -39.62 -1.19 53.27
CA PRO A 678 -39.37 -2.61 53.51
C PRO A 678 -40.54 -3.56 53.10
N SER A 679 -40.33 -4.86 53.31
CA SER A 679 -41.16 -5.99 52.84
C SER A 679 -42.63 -6.05 53.25
N LEU A 680 -43.53 -6.31 52.29
CA LEU A 680 -44.43 -7.48 52.27
C LEU A 680 -45.14 -7.67 50.89
N MET A 681 -45.91 -8.75 50.75
CA MET A 681 -46.66 -9.14 49.52
C MET A 681 -47.70 -8.07 49.11
N ASP A 682 -47.93 -7.77 47.83
CA ASP A 682 -48.60 -8.66 46.86
C ASP A 682 -48.19 -8.38 45.39
N ARG A 683 -48.57 -9.25 44.43
CA ARG A 683 -48.20 -9.17 43.00
C ARG A 683 -49.39 -9.00 42.04
N SER A 684 -49.91 -7.78 41.91
CA SER A 684 -50.58 -7.30 40.69
C SER A 684 -50.69 -5.76 40.66
N LEU A 685 -51.08 -5.19 39.52
CA LEU A 685 -51.41 -3.75 39.29
C LEU A 685 -50.28 -2.70 39.24
N PHE A 686 -48.99 -3.06 39.37
CA PHE A 686 -47.88 -2.08 39.40
C PHE A 686 -47.18 -1.81 38.05
N TRP A 687 -47.92 -1.39 37.01
CA TRP A 687 -47.35 -1.03 35.69
C TRP A 687 -47.94 0.22 35.00
N ALA A 688 -48.84 0.97 35.65
CA ALA A 688 -49.58 2.08 35.03
C ALA A 688 -49.39 3.46 35.72
N GLY A 689 -48.41 3.60 36.62
CA GLY A 689 -48.27 4.80 37.47
C GLY A 689 -46.86 5.35 37.67
N PHE A 690 -45.85 4.82 36.98
CA PHE A 690 -44.44 5.18 37.25
C PHE A 690 -43.95 6.40 36.44
N GLU A 691 -44.36 6.54 35.18
CA GLU A 691 -43.91 7.62 34.27
C GLU A 691 -44.26 9.03 34.77
N THR A 692 -45.43 9.20 35.39
CA THR A 692 -45.96 10.51 35.81
C THR A 692 -45.23 11.12 37.01
N HIS A 693 -44.57 10.29 37.84
CA HIS A 693 -43.98 10.78 39.09
C HIS A 693 -42.55 11.31 38.91
N CYS A 694 -41.76 10.70 38.02
CA CYS A 694 -40.36 11.09 37.79
C CYS A 694 -40.23 12.46 37.09
N LEU A 695 -41.06 12.74 36.07
CA LEU A 695 -41.10 14.06 35.40
C LEU A 695 -41.35 15.22 36.38
N CYS A 696 -42.11 15.00 37.45
CA CYS A 696 -42.47 16.04 38.41
C CYS A 696 -41.30 16.52 39.30
N GLN A 697 -40.23 15.73 39.48
CA GLN A 697 -39.06 16.15 40.25
C GLN A 697 -38.05 16.93 39.39
N VAL A 698 -37.78 16.47 38.17
CA VAL A 698 -36.85 17.16 37.24
C VAL A 698 -37.30 18.60 36.98
N LEU A 699 -38.61 18.82 36.75
CA LEU A 699 -39.17 20.15 36.51
C LEU A 699 -39.14 21.09 37.73
N ARG A 700 -38.95 20.58 38.95
CA ARG A 700 -38.78 21.42 40.15
C ARG A 700 -37.35 21.91 40.35
N GLY A 701 -36.34 21.22 39.82
CA GLY A 701 -34.94 21.65 39.91
C GLY A 701 -34.62 22.89 39.06
N ALA A 702 -35.23 23.00 37.88
CA ALA A 702 -34.92 24.05 36.90
C ALA A 702 -35.51 25.44 37.22
N ALA A 703 -36.40 25.56 38.21
CA ALA A 703 -37.19 26.77 38.45
C ALA A 703 -36.45 27.89 39.24
N ASN A 704 -35.24 27.63 39.74
CA ASN A 704 -34.55 28.50 40.72
C ASN A 704 -33.38 29.34 40.17
N SER A 705 -33.33 29.60 38.85
CA SER A 705 -32.40 30.58 38.25
C SER A 705 -33.11 31.45 37.19
N GLY A 706 -33.85 32.45 37.66
CA GLY A 706 -34.60 33.34 36.76
C GLY A 706 -33.76 34.46 36.14
N THR A 707 -33.92 34.71 34.84
CA THR A 707 -34.56 35.97 34.37
C THR A 707 -34.83 35.98 32.86
N THR A 708 -35.86 36.75 32.47
CA THR A 708 -36.13 37.27 31.11
C THR A 708 -36.08 36.29 29.93
N LEU A 709 -37.22 35.62 29.69
CA LEU A 709 -37.58 35.06 28.38
C LEU A 709 -39.00 35.55 28.03
N GLY A 710 -39.17 36.26 26.91
CA GLY A 710 -40.41 37.00 26.67
C GLY A 710 -40.76 37.26 25.20
N ARG A 711 -41.59 36.38 24.64
CA ARG A 711 -42.36 36.53 23.37
C ARG A 711 -41.51 36.56 22.08
N ILE A 712 -41.98 36.06 20.93
CA ILE A 712 -43.18 35.26 20.58
C ILE A 712 -42.82 34.36 19.38
N TYR A 713 -43.52 33.24 19.19
CA TYR A 713 -43.38 32.37 18.01
C TYR A 713 -44.67 32.38 17.18
N SER A 714 -44.57 31.92 15.92
CA SER A 714 -45.67 31.66 14.96
C SER A 714 -46.28 32.86 14.22
N SER A 715 -46.07 32.89 12.91
CA SER A 715 -47.08 33.18 11.88
C SER A 715 -46.61 32.63 10.53
N TYR A 716 -47.40 31.78 9.89
CA TYR A 716 -47.21 31.35 8.49
C TYR A 716 -47.93 32.32 7.54
N ALA A 717 -47.30 32.75 6.44
CA ALA A 717 -47.97 32.93 5.14
C ALA A 717 -47.01 33.39 4.01
N THR A 718 -47.19 32.76 2.85
CA THR A 718 -46.86 33.18 1.47
C THR A 718 -46.41 34.62 1.18
N ALA A 719 -45.28 34.76 0.49
CA ALA A 719 -45.09 35.71 -0.61
C ALA A 719 -43.97 35.24 -1.56
N SER A 720 -44.14 35.41 -2.86
CA SER A 720 -43.10 35.16 -3.87
C SER A 720 -42.87 36.43 -4.69
N GLN A 721 -41.61 36.83 -4.87
CA GLN A 721 -41.00 37.21 -6.17
C GLN A 721 -39.56 37.74 -6.02
N SER A 722 -38.87 37.76 -7.14
CA SER A 722 -37.50 38.23 -7.36
C SER A 722 -37.35 39.75 -7.24
N HIS A 723 -36.15 40.22 -6.86
CA HIS A 723 -35.30 41.00 -7.79
C HIS A 723 -33.83 41.07 -7.33
N LEU A 724 -32.95 41.47 -8.25
CA LEU A 724 -31.52 41.75 -7.99
C LEU A 724 -31.36 43.05 -7.19
N ILE A 725 -30.22 43.22 -6.48
CA ILE A 725 -29.22 44.30 -6.71
C ILE A 725 -28.11 44.25 -5.64
N GLN A 726 -26.87 44.41 -6.10
CA GLN A 726 -25.65 44.74 -5.34
C GLN A 726 -25.21 46.16 -5.78
N PRO A 727 -24.28 46.87 -5.09
CA PRO A 727 -23.61 46.60 -3.80
C PRO A 727 -23.65 47.83 -2.86
N HIS A 728 -22.87 47.84 -1.77
CA HIS A 728 -21.87 48.90 -1.52
C HIS A 728 -20.94 48.57 -0.32
N LEU A 729 -19.69 49.05 -0.36
CA LEU A 729 -18.77 49.06 0.78
C LEU A 729 -19.04 50.28 1.68
N HIS A 730 -18.63 50.19 2.95
CA HIS A 730 -18.08 51.36 3.65
C HIS A 730 -16.95 50.96 4.62
N HIS A 731 -16.01 51.88 4.84
CA HIS A 731 -14.91 51.75 5.80
C HIS A 731 -15.40 51.63 7.26
N TRP A 732 -14.50 51.20 8.16
CA TRP A 732 -14.06 52.08 9.26
C TRP A 732 -12.64 51.71 9.71
N CYS A 733 -11.83 52.71 10.06
CA CYS A 733 -10.56 52.53 10.77
C CYS A 733 -10.71 53.11 12.17
N HIS A 734 -10.02 52.55 13.17
CA HIS A 734 -9.68 53.33 14.37
C HIS A 734 -8.34 52.95 14.98
N THR A 735 -7.73 53.94 15.64
CA THR A 735 -6.35 53.95 16.13
C THR A 735 -6.21 53.48 17.58
N GLY A 736 -5.08 52.85 17.93
CA GLY A 736 -4.66 52.64 19.31
C GLY A 736 -3.14 52.67 19.46
N LYS A 737 -2.60 53.67 20.17
CA LYS A 737 -1.18 53.74 20.57
C LYS A 737 -1.01 53.26 22.02
N ASN A 738 0.14 52.68 22.34
CA ASN A 738 0.91 52.93 23.57
C ASN A 738 2.35 52.41 23.40
N GLY A 739 3.28 52.82 24.27
CA GLY A 739 4.73 52.54 24.13
C GLY A 739 5.49 52.62 25.46
N TRP A 740 6.73 53.13 25.42
CA TRP A 740 7.83 53.07 26.43
C TRP A 740 8.69 51.79 26.27
N LEU A 741 10.01 51.81 25.97
CA LEU A 741 11.22 52.50 26.53
C LEU A 741 11.94 51.61 27.59
N ASP A 742 13.28 51.43 27.63
CA ASP A 742 14.38 51.89 26.74
C ASP A 742 15.70 51.06 26.98
N ASN A 743 16.78 51.42 26.27
CA ASN A 743 18.20 50.96 26.29
C ASN A 743 18.52 49.70 25.45
N GLY A 744 19.55 49.66 24.60
CA GLY A 744 20.61 50.62 24.20
C GLY A 744 21.92 49.86 23.91
N ARG A 745 22.64 49.96 22.78
CA ARG A 745 23.29 51.12 22.11
C ARG A 745 23.55 50.75 20.61
N ARG A 746 23.27 51.61 19.61
CA ARG A 746 24.16 52.65 18.98
C ARG A 746 25.45 52.09 18.33
N LEU A 747 25.84 52.39 17.08
CA LEU A 747 25.28 53.22 15.97
C LEU A 747 25.23 52.38 14.65
N PHE A 748 25.19 52.81 13.37
CA PHE A 748 25.31 54.10 12.64
C PHE A 748 24.62 54.03 11.25
N PHE A 749 24.43 55.17 10.57
CA PHE A 749 23.75 55.42 9.26
C PHE A 749 24.02 56.89 8.81
N PRO A 750 23.55 57.41 7.65
CA PRO A 750 23.18 56.80 6.35
C PRO A 750 24.29 57.20 5.31
N PRO A 751 24.10 57.81 4.09
CA PRO A 751 22.94 58.01 3.17
C PRO A 751 22.42 56.70 2.53
N GLU A 752 21.42 56.62 1.63
CA GLU A 752 20.53 57.54 0.88
C GLU A 752 20.96 58.17 -0.47
N VAL A 753 20.33 57.69 -1.56
CA VAL A 753 19.75 58.51 -2.66
C VAL A 753 18.38 57.91 -3.01
N ASN A 754 17.38 58.74 -3.34
CA ASN A 754 15.96 58.36 -3.45
C ASN A 754 15.53 57.78 -4.82
N PRO A 755 14.49 56.91 -4.86
CA PRO A 755 13.81 56.48 -6.08
C PRO A 755 12.69 57.46 -6.54
N LYS A 756 12.29 57.38 -7.81
CA LYS A 756 11.01 57.86 -8.35
C LYS A 756 10.44 56.78 -9.29
N VAL A 757 9.40 56.03 -8.91
CA VAL A 757 7.96 56.37 -8.94
C VAL A 757 7.35 56.30 -10.35
N PHE A 758 6.76 55.13 -10.68
CA PHE A 758 5.35 54.92 -11.11
C PHE A 758 5.07 53.39 -11.28
N PRO A 759 3.82 52.89 -11.44
CA PRO A 759 3.32 51.86 -10.49
C PRO A 759 2.94 50.48 -11.05
N GLU A 760 2.65 49.56 -10.13
CA GLU A 760 1.86 48.31 -10.30
C GLU A 760 0.40 48.60 -10.75
N VAL A 761 -0.45 47.66 -11.17
CA VAL A 761 -0.56 46.17 -11.07
C VAL A 761 -1.26 45.65 -12.36
N ASP A 762 -1.41 44.36 -12.72
CA ASP A 762 -1.11 43.06 -12.08
C ASP A 762 -0.77 42.01 -13.15
N SER A 763 0.06 41.01 -12.80
CA SER A 763 -0.14 39.63 -13.26
C SER A 763 0.56 38.65 -12.29
N GLY A 764 -0.19 38.08 -11.35
CA GLY A 764 0.37 37.24 -10.28
C GLY A 764 1.11 35.97 -10.72
N VAL A 765 2.45 36.03 -10.74
CA VAL A 765 3.36 34.87 -10.79
C VAL A 765 4.38 35.01 -9.66
N SER A 766 4.32 34.14 -8.65
CA SER A 766 5.11 34.26 -7.42
C SER A 766 6.60 33.94 -7.63
N THR A 767 7.46 34.96 -7.55
CA THR A 767 8.90 34.85 -7.78
C THR A 767 9.69 34.46 -6.52
N GLU A 768 9.86 33.16 -6.26
CA GLU A 768 10.87 32.63 -5.31
C GLU A 768 11.88 31.69 -6.00
N LEU A 769 12.52 32.17 -7.08
CA LEU A 769 13.52 31.37 -7.82
C LEU A 769 14.75 32.13 -8.35
N PHE A 770 14.80 33.46 -8.22
CA PHE A 770 15.90 34.28 -8.76
C PHE A 770 16.92 34.81 -7.72
N GLY A 771 16.65 34.66 -6.42
CA GLY A 771 17.58 35.11 -5.36
C GLY A 771 18.80 34.21 -5.12
N VAL A 772 18.77 32.95 -5.58
CA VAL A 772 19.80 31.93 -5.24
C VAL A 772 20.78 31.67 -6.40
N LEU A 773 20.38 31.91 -7.65
CA LEU A 773 21.23 31.65 -8.82
C LEU A 773 22.37 32.64 -9.02
N TRP A 774 22.29 33.87 -8.47
CA TRP A 774 23.31 34.89 -8.74
C TRP A 774 24.59 34.74 -7.92
N CYS A 775 24.54 34.12 -6.72
CA CYS A 775 25.75 33.83 -5.94
C CYS A 775 26.56 32.63 -6.45
N ILE A 776 25.99 31.78 -7.32
CA ILE A 776 26.68 30.60 -7.86
C ILE A 776 27.36 30.94 -9.20
N SER A 777 26.82 31.89 -9.97
CA SER A 777 27.44 32.34 -11.23
C SER A 777 28.80 33.04 -11.05
N SER A 778 29.08 33.61 -9.87
CA SER A 778 30.29 34.40 -9.60
C SER A 778 31.51 33.57 -9.16
N LEU A 779 31.36 32.24 -9.03
CA LEU A 779 32.39 31.35 -8.44
C LEU A 779 32.88 30.26 -9.41
N VAL A 780 32.37 30.24 -10.64
CA VAL A 780 32.73 29.25 -11.69
C VAL A 780 33.40 29.91 -12.90
N THR A 781 33.17 31.21 -13.13
CA THR A 781 33.76 31.98 -14.23
C THR A 781 35.20 32.47 -13.97
N GLY A 782 35.77 32.20 -12.79
CA GLY A 782 37.11 32.65 -12.40
C GLY A 782 38.23 31.62 -12.58
N PHE A 783 37.98 30.47 -13.22
CA PHE A 783 38.91 29.32 -13.19
C PHE A 783 39.06 28.54 -14.53
N VAL A 784 38.62 29.13 -15.65
CA VAL A 784 38.63 28.46 -16.97
C VAL A 784 39.62 29.10 -17.96
N ASP A 785 39.90 30.40 -17.87
CA ASP A 785 40.75 31.14 -18.83
C ASP A 785 42.27 30.91 -18.65
N SER A 786 42.71 29.75 -18.16
CA SER A 786 44.13 29.46 -17.90
C SER A 786 44.54 27.99 -18.08
N MET A 787 44.02 27.28 -19.09
CA MET A 787 44.77 26.18 -19.75
C MET A 787 44.11 25.72 -21.07
N ASP A 788 44.06 26.60 -22.07
CA ASP A 788 43.79 26.22 -23.47
C ASP A 788 45.00 26.62 -24.33
N GLY A 789 45.85 25.66 -24.69
CA GLY A 789 47.23 25.97 -25.12
C GLY A 789 48.02 24.89 -25.86
N THR A 790 47.79 23.59 -25.61
CA THR A 790 48.38 22.48 -26.41
C THR A 790 47.58 21.19 -26.26
N CYS A 791 46.96 20.72 -27.35
CA CYS A 791 47.02 19.34 -27.86
C CYS A 791 45.96 19.09 -28.95
N LYS A 792 46.33 19.37 -30.22
CA LYS A 792 45.68 18.71 -31.36
C LYS A 792 46.29 17.32 -31.55
N ASN A 793 45.55 16.46 -32.26
CA ASN A 793 45.94 15.13 -32.75
C ASN A 793 46.02 14.02 -31.69
N LEU A 794 44.90 13.31 -31.49
CA LEU A 794 44.80 11.88 -31.83
C LEU A 794 43.35 11.39 -31.65
N ALA A 795 42.58 11.43 -32.73
CA ALA A 795 41.26 10.84 -32.81
C ALA A 795 41.31 9.65 -33.78
N ASP A 796 41.58 8.45 -33.25
CA ASP A 796 41.14 7.20 -33.88
C ASP A 796 41.29 6.00 -32.93
N VAL A 797 40.18 5.30 -32.69
CA VAL A 797 40.04 3.82 -32.56
C VAL A 797 38.66 3.52 -31.96
N LYS A 798 37.97 2.53 -32.54
CA LYS A 798 36.58 2.18 -32.32
C LYS A 798 36.32 1.64 -30.89
N HIS A 799 35.19 2.02 -30.30
CA HIS A 799 34.59 1.22 -29.22
C HIS A 799 34.08 -0.13 -29.75
N GLY A 800 34.25 -1.17 -28.93
CA GLY A 800 33.63 -2.48 -29.11
C GLY A 800 33.68 -3.24 -27.78
N ASN A 801 32.49 -3.55 -27.25
CA ASN A 801 32.19 -4.06 -25.90
C ASN A 801 32.47 -3.07 -24.76
#